data_AF-A0A8S1VTD7-F1
#
_entry.id   AF-A0A8S1VTD7-F1
#
_cell.length_a   1.000
_cell.length_b   1.000
_cell.length_c   1.000
_cell.angle_alpha   90.00
_cell.angle_beta   90.00
_cell.angle_gamma   90.00
#
_symmetry.space_group_name_H-M   'P 1'
#
loop_
_entity.id
_entity.type
_entity.pdbx_description
1 polymer ?
#
loop_
_entity_poly.entity_id
_entity_poly.type
_entity_poly.pdbx_seq_one_letter_code
_entity_poly.pdbx_strand_id
1 'polypeptide(L)'
;MEQPPESIFAPIDNCFDHSIVYYFRILKWNFFLMLIFAVLHLPQLIFCITGNSIFNQFQLQLETFTVANLDISNETAFLIGVLGDAIGTLLYFLSLLYLRYNAINKDAQFKVSSISPWSVEVNGFPSATIDPEDLRSILQSNTHEIYLVRNFQGTLSIMKNKAFKERQIRLEKKKLEVFSKRLSQADMYVRQDFIRVLTDELKDITKELADKFNIFLAPDDLESIKAFVVFKSKVDRDLFYEKYNQDCLVRNGIYLFLNQPQELKLRGLYTIKVTEAPDPNEIKWENMDYQERNNVQIILMHLVVAIILLAPLIVFENMALKNARNNTVKCTEYCLDSDFTRTAYYIITGFWIFVADILGWIFLELIINKEKQIYLVQEQKVILIRIIVYLTCYTLLVPILISWETIGNIVLVVQSYTSTEKSLIFSDDLDRKWIINHGLIFLWVSIFYTLKLIILSIASGCRCITGGIRDQEELQLIGSLLTDENDEERQRLTGQQKTTGNNTNNNNQSHQTLFLLNLDESVNYNIQSRQNLDIKTGKTFRRDSPLINSNPTFRTGLRYAKLLFSIFLSTIVSAGLPLLPLLGAIQIGLQYVYDKNMLLKYHSYNEKQQVKLQEQLKSVGIITLKFIHFFLVLHLIFSVLIYGYPYIYTQNGMGISQDWNDSSNKLLYKLSTVIPLTLLFVILVVALIIDLVFFGINNNWKIQSDQIGQDVSQNLEDHVAMLKEQGSAVSYNLKHHDEFRDILLSQKQESIRATLNQFKH
;
A
#
# COMPACT_ATOMS: atom_id res chain seq x y z
N MET A 1 -19.31 5.68 22.36
CA MET A 1 -18.13 6.51 22.03
C MET A 1 -18.51 7.98 22.08
N GLU A 2 -17.60 8.85 22.51
CA GLU A 2 -17.78 10.31 22.47
C GLU A 2 -17.89 10.79 21.01
N GLN A 3 -18.57 11.93 20.79
CA GLN A 3 -18.64 12.54 19.46
C GLN A 3 -17.22 12.78 18.92
N PRO A 4 -16.97 12.59 17.61
CA PRO A 4 -15.66 12.86 17.03
C PRO A 4 -15.30 14.32 17.32
N PRO A 5 -14.04 14.62 17.68
CA PRO A 5 -13.67 15.95 18.09
C PRO A 5 -13.80 16.93 16.93
N GLU A 6 -14.40 18.09 17.20
CA GLU A 6 -14.59 19.14 16.19
C GLU A 6 -13.26 19.82 15.79
N SER A 7 -12.22 19.71 16.63
CA SER A 7 -10.93 20.36 16.41
C SER A 7 -9.88 19.42 15.82
N ILE A 8 -9.16 19.92 14.81
CA ILE A 8 -7.97 19.26 14.21
C ILE A 8 -6.86 19.05 15.26
N PHE A 9 -6.86 19.77 16.37
CA PHE A 9 -5.86 19.63 17.42
C PHE A 9 -6.25 18.69 18.55
N ALA A 10 -7.51 18.23 18.59
CA ALA A 10 -7.97 17.34 19.63
C ALA A 10 -7.29 15.96 19.55
N PRO A 11 -7.09 15.29 20.69
CA PRO A 11 -6.57 13.92 20.71
C PRO A 11 -7.56 12.97 19.99
N ILE A 12 -7.00 12.07 19.18
CA ILE A 12 -7.75 11.06 18.40
C ILE A 12 -8.04 9.83 19.29
N ASP A 13 -7.28 9.69 20.39
CA ASP A 13 -7.15 8.48 21.21
C ASP A 13 -8.47 7.94 21.78
N ASN A 14 -9.51 8.76 21.93
CA ASN A 14 -10.81 8.36 22.50
C ASN A 14 -11.88 8.02 21.46
N CYS A 15 -11.70 8.44 20.21
CA CYS A 15 -12.75 8.40 19.19
C CYS A 15 -12.48 7.39 18.08
N PHE A 16 -11.26 6.87 17.98
CA PHE A 16 -10.87 5.98 16.90
C PHE A 16 -10.11 4.77 17.40
N ASP A 17 -10.12 3.72 16.59
CA ASP A 17 -9.31 2.53 16.82
C ASP A 17 -7.84 2.86 17.13
N HIS A 18 -7.27 2.08 18.05
CA HIS A 18 -5.87 2.18 18.43
C HIS A 18 -4.92 2.06 17.25
N SER A 19 -5.29 1.31 16.21
CA SER A 19 -4.54 1.20 14.97
C SER A 19 -4.36 2.52 14.24
N ILE A 20 -5.44 3.28 14.09
CA ILE A 20 -5.45 4.60 13.45
C ILE A 20 -4.71 5.58 14.33
N VAL A 21 -4.98 5.57 15.64
CA VAL A 21 -4.24 6.35 16.64
C VAL A 21 -2.74 6.07 16.56
N TYR A 22 -2.37 4.81 16.39
CA TYR A 22 -0.98 4.37 16.27
C TYR A 22 -0.34 4.88 14.98
N TYR A 23 -1.06 4.86 13.85
CA TYR A 23 -0.61 5.49 12.60
C TYR A 23 -0.32 6.99 12.79
N PHE A 24 -1.25 7.75 13.37
CA PHE A 24 -1.05 9.18 13.64
C PHE A 24 0.07 9.45 14.65
N ARG A 25 0.26 8.55 15.63
CA ARG A 25 1.37 8.61 16.57
C ARG A 25 2.69 8.42 15.84
N ILE A 26 2.81 7.39 14.99
CA ILE A 26 4.02 7.18 14.16
C ILE A 26 4.27 8.40 13.26
N LEU A 27 3.26 8.93 12.57
CA LEU A 27 3.41 10.14 11.75
C LEU A 27 3.95 11.33 12.56
N LYS A 28 3.30 11.64 13.69
CA LYS A 28 3.68 12.76 14.56
C LYS A 28 5.12 12.61 15.05
N TRP A 29 5.51 11.42 15.47
CA TRP A 29 6.87 11.16 15.92
C TRP A 29 7.90 11.30 14.79
N ASN A 30 7.64 10.71 13.62
CA ASN A 30 8.56 10.82 12.48
C ASN A 30 8.68 12.26 11.98
N PHE A 31 7.61 13.07 12.07
CA PHE A 31 7.68 14.52 11.83
C PHE A 31 8.71 15.19 12.74
N PHE A 32 8.64 14.96 14.06
CA PHE A 32 9.59 15.55 15.01
C PHE A 32 11.01 15.02 14.83
N LEU A 33 11.17 13.72 14.54
CA LEU A 33 12.48 13.15 14.27
C LEU A 33 13.13 13.75 13.03
N MET A 34 12.37 13.93 11.95
CA MET A 34 12.88 14.61 10.75
C MET A 34 13.19 16.08 11.00
N LEU A 35 12.41 16.76 11.85
CA LEU A 35 12.70 18.13 12.24
C LEU A 35 14.00 18.24 13.06
N ILE A 36 14.21 17.35 14.03
CA ILE A 36 15.46 17.27 14.79
C ILE A 36 16.62 16.98 13.83
N PHE A 37 16.43 16.04 12.91
CA PHE A 37 17.46 15.70 11.94
C PHE A 37 17.81 16.89 11.03
N ALA A 38 16.80 17.64 10.58
CA ALA A 38 17.00 18.88 9.83
C ALA A 38 17.77 19.96 10.62
N VAL A 39 17.49 20.11 11.92
CA VAL A 39 18.21 21.05 12.79
C VAL A 39 19.68 20.65 12.93
N LEU A 40 19.98 19.36 13.05
CA LEU A 40 21.35 18.85 13.12
C LEU A 40 22.12 19.06 11.80
N HIS A 41 21.42 19.03 10.67
CA HIS A 41 21.98 19.31 9.34
C HIS A 41 22.06 20.80 8.98
N LEU A 42 21.42 21.69 9.77
CA LEU A 42 21.38 23.12 9.47
C LEU A 42 22.78 23.77 9.39
N PRO A 43 23.75 23.48 10.28
CA PRO A 43 25.10 24.02 10.15
C PRO A 43 25.77 23.60 8.84
N GLN A 44 25.65 22.32 8.47
CA GLN A 44 26.18 21.80 7.20
C GLN A 44 25.55 22.51 6.00
N LEU A 45 24.22 22.72 6.03
CA LEU A 45 23.50 23.46 4.99
C LEU A 45 24.00 24.91 4.86
N ILE A 46 24.25 25.60 5.99
CA ILE A 46 24.81 26.96 5.99
C ILE A 46 26.20 26.95 5.35
N PHE A 47 27.04 25.97 5.65
CA PHE A 47 28.35 25.84 5.01
C PHE A 47 28.26 25.51 3.53
N CYS A 48 27.30 24.69 3.10
CA CYS A 48 27.06 24.46 1.67
C CYS A 48 26.65 25.77 0.98
N ILE A 49 25.75 26.57 1.57
CA ILE A 49 25.27 27.82 0.96
C ILE A 49 26.37 28.90 0.93
N THR A 50 27.22 28.96 1.96
CA THR A 50 28.28 29.97 2.09
C THR A 50 29.61 29.53 1.48
N GLY A 51 29.79 28.24 1.20
CA GLY A 51 30.94 27.66 0.51
C GLY A 51 30.99 28.17 -0.93
N ASN A 52 31.68 29.29 -1.14
CA ASN A 52 31.75 29.98 -2.43
C ASN A 52 32.73 29.30 -3.41
N SER A 53 32.89 27.97 -3.33
CA SER A 53 33.98 27.24 -3.96
C SER A 53 33.76 26.95 -5.45
N ILE A 54 32.50 26.82 -5.89
CA ILE A 54 32.16 26.48 -7.28
C ILE A 54 31.97 27.73 -8.14
N PHE A 55 31.43 28.81 -7.58
CA PHE A 55 31.10 30.01 -8.34
C PHE A 55 31.60 31.26 -7.62
N ASN A 56 32.56 31.97 -8.23
CA ASN A 56 32.94 33.34 -7.84
C ASN A 56 31.80 34.37 -8.05
N GLN A 57 30.61 33.92 -8.43
CA GLN A 57 29.39 34.71 -8.56
C GLN A 57 28.27 34.02 -7.78
N PHE A 58 27.57 34.78 -6.95
CA PHE A 58 26.47 34.30 -6.12
C PHE A 58 25.24 33.98 -6.98
N GLN A 59 25.27 32.86 -7.70
CA GLN A 59 24.10 32.30 -8.35
C GLN A 59 23.57 31.19 -7.45
N LEU A 60 22.32 31.33 -7.02
CA LEU A 60 21.62 30.37 -6.16
C LEU A 60 21.24 29.15 -6.99
N GLN A 61 22.25 28.36 -7.35
CA GLN A 61 22.10 27.13 -8.09
C GLN A 61 21.89 25.97 -7.11
N LEU A 62 21.24 24.92 -7.58
CA LEU A 62 20.87 23.78 -6.75
C LEU A 62 22.09 23.07 -6.12
N GLU A 63 23.24 23.17 -6.79
CA GLU A 63 24.55 22.70 -6.33
C GLU A 63 24.94 23.31 -4.97
N THR A 64 24.49 24.54 -4.66
CA THR A 64 24.78 25.24 -3.39
C THR A 64 24.20 24.57 -2.16
N PHE A 65 23.21 23.69 -2.31
CA PHE A 65 22.64 22.93 -1.19
C PHE A 65 23.33 21.58 -0.97
N THR A 66 24.24 21.19 -1.85
CA THR A 66 24.89 19.88 -1.81
C THR A 66 26.21 19.93 -1.06
N VAL A 67 26.60 18.78 -0.49
CA VAL A 67 27.93 18.59 0.12
C VAL A 67 29.08 18.79 -0.86
N ALA A 68 28.83 18.68 -2.17
CA ALA A 68 29.84 18.96 -3.18
C ALA A 68 30.29 20.43 -3.18
N ASN A 69 29.49 21.36 -2.65
CA ASN A 69 29.86 22.77 -2.53
C ASN A 69 30.65 23.08 -1.23
N LEU A 70 30.83 22.11 -0.33
CA LEU A 70 31.66 22.28 0.86
C LEU A 70 33.13 22.39 0.46
N ASP A 71 33.76 23.44 0.96
CA ASP A 71 35.21 23.61 0.87
C ASP A 71 35.90 22.64 1.85
N ILE A 72 36.66 21.68 1.31
CA ILE A 72 37.39 20.68 2.12
C ILE A 72 38.42 21.35 3.02
N SER A 73 38.97 22.50 2.63
CA SER A 73 39.93 23.22 3.44
C SER A 73 39.34 23.67 4.78
N ASN A 74 38.00 23.76 4.84
CA ASN A 74 37.27 23.94 6.09
C ASN A 74 36.95 22.58 6.73
N GLU A 75 37.97 21.95 7.31
CA GLU A 75 37.86 20.68 8.04
C GLU A 75 36.73 20.72 9.10
N THR A 76 36.49 21.89 9.69
CA THR A 76 35.44 22.09 10.69
C THR A 76 34.06 21.92 10.08
N ALA A 77 33.79 22.49 8.90
CA ALA A 77 32.50 22.35 8.22
C ALA A 77 32.22 20.90 7.81
N PHE A 78 33.23 20.21 7.28
CA PHE A 78 33.14 18.79 6.94
C PHE A 78 32.86 17.93 8.18
N LEU A 79 33.63 18.12 9.26
CA LEU A 79 33.47 17.37 10.50
C LEU A 79 32.10 17.61 11.14
N ILE A 80 31.61 18.84 11.14
CA ILE A 80 30.27 19.19 11.61
C ILE A 80 29.19 18.45 10.81
N GLY A 81 29.34 18.34 9.49
CA GLY A 81 28.43 17.57 8.64
C GLY A 81 28.40 16.09 9.01
N VAL A 82 29.57 15.45 9.11
CA VAL A 82 29.70 14.03 9.48
C VAL A 82 29.13 13.77 10.88
N LEU A 83 29.45 14.62 11.86
CA LEU A 83 28.95 14.49 13.23
C LEU A 83 27.44 14.74 13.30
N GLY A 84 26.92 15.72 12.57
CA GLY A 84 25.49 16.01 12.48
C GLY A 84 24.70 14.83 11.93
N ASP A 85 25.20 14.21 10.86
CA ASP A 85 24.60 13.00 10.26
C ASP A 85 24.66 11.79 11.21
N ALA A 86 25.81 11.54 11.82
CA ALA A 86 26.01 10.44 12.76
C ALA A 86 25.12 10.56 14.02
N ILE A 87 25.10 11.75 14.64
CA ILE A 87 24.26 12.04 15.82
C ILE A 87 22.78 11.97 15.45
N GLY A 88 22.40 12.54 14.31
CA GLY A 88 21.03 12.51 13.82
C GLY A 88 20.54 11.08 13.60
N THR A 89 21.34 10.25 12.93
CA THR A 89 21.03 8.84 12.68
C THR A 89 20.92 8.04 13.98
N LEU A 90 21.83 8.27 14.94
CA LEU A 90 21.79 7.61 16.25
C LEU A 90 20.52 7.99 17.04
N LEU A 91 20.18 9.28 17.11
CA LEU A 91 18.98 9.76 17.80
C LEU A 91 17.71 9.22 17.13
N TYR A 92 17.70 9.14 15.80
CA TYR A 92 16.61 8.55 15.05
C TYR A 92 16.43 7.07 15.41
N PHE A 93 17.52 6.29 15.40
CA PHE A 93 17.52 4.88 15.76
C PHE A 93 17.03 4.63 17.18
N LEU A 94 17.56 5.35 18.17
CA LEU A 94 17.14 5.23 19.58
C LEU A 94 15.66 5.57 19.76
N SER A 95 15.16 6.56 19.02
CA SER A 95 13.74 6.94 19.04
C SER A 95 12.85 5.85 18.44
N LEU A 96 13.32 5.13 17.41
CA LEU A 96 12.60 3.99 16.85
C LEU A 96 12.54 2.81 17.82
N LEU A 97 13.65 2.50 18.50
CA LEU A 97 13.66 1.48 19.54
C LEU A 97 12.66 1.80 20.65
N TYR A 98 12.63 3.06 21.10
CA TYR A 98 11.67 3.54 22.09
C TYR A 98 10.22 3.42 21.60
N LEU A 99 9.93 3.83 20.36
CA LEU A 99 8.59 3.73 19.76
C LEU A 99 8.12 2.29 19.64
N ARG A 100 9.02 1.39 19.24
CA ARG A 100 8.73 -0.03 19.13
C ARG A 100 8.48 -0.65 20.49
N TYR A 101 9.34 -0.37 21.48
CA TYR A 101 9.15 -0.83 22.84
C TYR A 101 7.79 -0.39 23.40
N ASN A 102 7.45 0.89 23.25
CA ASN A 102 6.16 1.43 23.68
C ASN A 102 4.98 0.83 22.93
N ALA A 103 5.14 0.53 21.65
CA ALA A 103 4.11 -0.13 20.86
C ALA A 103 3.82 -1.53 21.39
N ILE A 104 4.87 -2.32 21.64
CA ILE A 104 4.76 -3.69 22.17
C ILE A 104 4.17 -3.69 23.58
N ASN A 105 4.58 -2.76 24.45
CA ASN A 105 4.08 -2.73 25.82
C ASN A 105 2.61 -2.31 25.93
N LYS A 106 2.20 -1.32 25.13
CA LYS A 106 0.78 -0.93 25.08
C LYS A 106 -0.08 -2.03 24.48
N ASP A 107 0.50 -2.82 23.58
CA ASP A 107 -0.19 -3.92 22.94
C ASP A 107 -0.64 -5.02 23.92
N ALA A 108 0.20 -5.37 24.88
CA ALA A 108 -0.09 -6.38 25.90
C ALA A 108 -1.30 -6.05 26.79
N GLN A 109 -1.81 -4.81 26.75
CA GLN A 109 -2.93 -4.33 27.56
C GLN A 109 -4.29 -4.49 26.86
N PHE A 110 -4.32 -4.81 25.56
CA PHE A 110 -5.56 -4.89 24.80
C PHE A 110 -6.11 -6.31 24.74
N LYS A 111 -7.17 -6.57 25.49
CA LYS A 111 -8.02 -7.75 25.32
C LYS A 111 -9.16 -7.40 24.38
N VAL A 112 -9.03 -7.75 23.11
CA VAL A 112 -10.17 -7.74 22.19
C VAL A 112 -10.95 -9.04 22.40
N SER A 113 -12.25 -8.93 22.62
CA SER A 113 -13.18 -10.06 22.63
C SER A 113 -13.37 -10.58 21.19
N SER A 114 -12.39 -11.31 20.69
CA SER A 114 -12.38 -11.94 19.36
C SER A 114 -12.49 -13.45 19.51
N ILE A 115 -13.08 -14.19 18.56
CA ILE A 115 -13.11 -15.67 18.63
C ILE A 115 -11.76 -16.31 18.20
N SER A 116 -10.86 -15.53 17.58
CA SER A 116 -9.54 -15.98 17.10
C SER A 116 -8.70 -16.70 18.17
N PRO A 117 -8.58 -16.20 19.43
CA PRO A 117 -7.80 -16.87 20.47
C PRO A 117 -8.33 -18.25 20.89
N TRP A 118 -9.57 -18.59 20.52
CA TRP A 118 -10.19 -19.89 20.79
C TRP A 118 -10.24 -20.78 19.56
N SER A 119 -9.71 -20.34 18.43
CA SER A 119 -9.83 -21.05 17.16
C SER A 119 -8.51 -21.31 16.45
N VAL A 120 -8.48 -22.40 15.69
CA VAL A 120 -7.39 -22.72 14.76
C VAL A 120 -7.94 -22.96 13.37
N GLU A 121 -7.14 -22.62 12.37
CA GLU A 121 -7.37 -22.98 11.00
C GLU A 121 -6.61 -24.27 10.69
N VAL A 122 -7.31 -25.26 10.14
CA VAL A 122 -6.75 -26.54 9.72
C VAL A 122 -6.85 -26.64 8.20
N ASN A 123 -5.70 -26.86 7.55
CA ASN A 123 -5.51 -26.96 6.10
C ASN A 123 -4.83 -28.29 5.74
N GLY A 124 -4.69 -28.59 4.45
CA GLY A 124 -3.96 -29.78 3.97
C GLY A 124 -4.84 -31.02 3.75
N PHE A 125 -6.14 -30.81 3.68
CA PHE A 125 -7.12 -31.83 3.37
C PHE A 125 -6.97 -32.38 1.95
N PRO A 126 -7.26 -33.69 1.73
CA PRO A 126 -7.52 -34.16 0.37
C PRO A 126 -8.69 -33.37 -0.23
N SER A 127 -8.71 -33.20 -1.55
CA SER A 127 -9.81 -32.54 -2.28
C SER A 127 -11.14 -33.32 -2.25
N ALA A 128 -11.32 -34.22 -1.28
CA ALA A 128 -12.56 -34.96 -1.09
C ALA A 128 -13.44 -34.25 -0.05
N THR A 129 -14.71 -34.62 -0.01
CA THR A 129 -15.60 -34.26 1.09
C THR A 129 -15.07 -34.86 2.39
N ILE A 130 -14.87 -34.00 3.37
CA ILE A 130 -14.45 -34.40 4.72
C ILE A 130 -15.66 -34.34 5.63
N ASP A 131 -15.84 -35.39 6.42
CA ASP A 131 -16.82 -35.39 7.51
C ASP A 131 -16.21 -34.63 8.71
N PRO A 132 -16.92 -33.66 9.31
CA PRO A 132 -16.48 -33.01 10.55
C PRO A 132 -16.08 -34.00 11.66
N GLU A 133 -16.69 -35.19 11.71
CA GLU A 133 -16.36 -36.21 12.71
C GLU A 133 -14.97 -36.82 12.52
N ASP A 134 -14.45 -36.88 11.28
CA ASP A 134 -13.07 -37.32 11.03
C ASP A 134 -12.08 -36.37 11.69
N LEU A 135 -12.32 -35.06 11.58
CA LEU A 135 -11.52 -34.04 12.26
C LEU A 135 -11.67 -34.14 13.78
N ARG A 136 -12.91 -34.31 14.27
CA ARG A 136 -13.17 -34.44 15.71
C ARG A 136 -12.45 -35.64 16.33
N SER A 137 -12.31 -36.74 15.59
CA SER A 137 -11.58 -37.93 16.05
C SER A 137 -10.10 -37.66 16.37
N ILE A 138 -9.48 -36.69 15.67
CA ILE A 138 -8.07 -36.31 15.85
C ILE A 138 -7.95 -35.21 16.92
N LEU A 139 -8.93 -34.31 17.00
CA LEU A 139 -8.90 -33.12 17.84
C LEU A 139 -9.17 -33.40 19.34
N GLN A 140 -9.55 -34.64 19.70
CA GLN A 140 -9.99 -35.02 21.05
C GLN A 140 -11.26 -34.24 21.50
N SER A 141 -11.84 -34.62 22.66
CA SER A 141 -13.22 -34.25 23.05
C SER A 141 -13.49 -32.77 23.41
N ASN A 142 -12.47 -31.90 23.42
CA ASN A 142 -12.60 -30.52 23.89
C ASN A 142 -12.88 -29.48 22.78
N THR A 143 -13.13 -29.91 21.55
CA THR A 143 -13.66 -29.02 20.50
C THR A 143 -15.09 -28.61 20.81
N HIS A 144 -15.40 -27.32 20.67
CA HIS A 144 -16.77 -26.81 20.71
C HIS A 144 -17.45 -27.08 19.37
N GLU A 145 -16.89 -26.53 18.29
CA GLU A 145 -17.48 -26.56 16.94
C GLU A 145 -16.40 -26.67 15.86
N ILE A 146 -16.76 -27.28 14.73
CA ILE A 146 -15.90 -27.42 13.55
C ILE A 146 -16.65 -26.88 12.34
N TYR A 147 -16.06 -25.89 11.67
CA TYR A 147 -16.62 -25.23 10.51
C TYR A 147 -15.82 -25.59 9.26
N LEU A 148 -16.40 -26.41 8.39
CA LEU A 148 -15.78 -26.74 7.10
C LEU A 148 -15.99 -25.61 6.09
N VAL A 149 -14.89 -25.15 5.51
CA VAL A 149 -14.90 -24.22 4.38
C VAL A 149 -14.95 -25.02 3.10
N ARG A 150 -16.05 -24.82 2.37
CA ARG A 150 -16.32 -25.49 1.10
C ARG A 150 -15.74 -24.70 -0.07
N ASN A 151 -15.32 -25.42 -1.10
CA ASN A 151 -14.92 -24.84 -2.38
C ASN A 151 -16.17 -24.48 -3.18
N PHE A 152 -16.51 -23.20 -3.21
CA PHE A 152 -17.64 -22.69 -3.97
C PHE A 152 -17.28 -22.39 -5.44
N GLN A 153 -16.06 -22.74 -5.87
CA GLN A 153 -15.57 -22.58 -7.23
C GLN A 153 -15.80 -21.15 -7.79
N GLY A 154 -15.65 -20.15 -6.93
CA GLY A 154 -15.81 -18.74 -7.25
C GLY A 154 -17.26 -18.24 -7.24
N THR A 155 -18.26 -19.09 -7.00
CA THR A 155 -19.68 -18.67 -6.96
C THR A 155 -20.00 -17.70 -5.84
N LEU A 156 -19.23 -17.68 -4.75
CA LEU A 156 -19.37 -16.67 -3.68
C LEU A 156 -19.17 -15.24 -4.19
N SER A 157 -18.24 -15.03 -5.13
CA SER A 157 -18.03 -13.69 -5.71
C SER A 157 -19.23 -13.23 -6.55
N ILE A 158 -19.88 -14.16 -7.25
CA ILE A 158 -21.10 -13.93 -8.03
C ILE A 158 -22.29 -13.65 -7.11
N MET A 159 -22.43 -14.42 -6.02
CA MET A 159 -23.44 -14.17 -4.98
C MET A 159 -23.30 -12.80 -4.36
N LYS A 160 -22.06 -12.38 -4.05
CA LYS A 160 -21.77 -11.04 -3.54
C LYS A 160 -22.15 -9.96 -4.54
N ASN A 161 -21.85 -10.16 -5.83
CA ASN A 161 -22.25 -9.24 -6.89
C ASN A 161 -23.79 -9.16 -7.02
N LYS A 162 -24.47 -10.31 -6.97
CA LYS A 162 -25.94 -10.40 -6.96
C LYS A 162 -26.54 -9.58 -5.81
N ALA A 163 -26.08 -9.82 -4.58
CA ALA A 163 -26.55 -9.12 -3.38
C ALA A 163 -26.32 -7.60 -3.49
N PHE A 164 -25.17 -7.21 -4.02
CA PHE A 164 -24.84 -5.80 -4.27
C PHE A 164 -25.80 -5.16 -5.29
N LYS A 165 -26.06 -5.80 -6.42
CA LYS A 165 -26.98 -5.31 -7.46
C LYS A 165 -28.43 -5.25 -6.98
N GLU A 166 -28.91 -6.27 -6.28
CA GLU A 166 -30.24 -6.26 -5.63
C GLU A 166 -30.41 -5.07 -4.69
N ARG A 167 -29.36 -4.80 -3.90
CA ARG A 167 -29.33 -3.68 -2.97
C ARG A 167 -29.31 -2.33 -3.69
N GLN A 168 -28.55 -2.19 -4.78
CA GLN A 168 -28.56 -1.00 -5.62
C GLN A 168 -29.95 -0.74 -6.23
N ILE A 169 -30.58 -1.77 -6.79
CA ILE A 169 -31.95 -1.69 -7.34
C ILE A 169 -32.93 -1.24 -6.27
N ARG A 170 -32.86 -1.82 -5.06
CA ARG A 170 -33.72 -1.46 -3.93
C ARG A 170 -33.56 0.01 -3.55
N LEU A 171 -32.33 0.52 -3.54
CA LEU A 171 -32.05 1.92 -3.25
C LEU A 171 -32.55 2.87 -4.33
N GLU A 172 -32.31 2.56 -5.61
CA GLU A 172 -32.77 3.41 -6.70
C GLU A 172 -34.31 3.41 -6.81
N LYS A 173 -34.97 2.28 -6.57
CA LYS A 173 -36.44 2.24 -6.45
C LYS A 173 -36.94 3.13 -5.31
N LYS A 174 -36.29 3.07 -4.14
CA LYS A 174 -36.64 3.93 -3.00
C LYS A 174 -36.40 5.41 -3.29
N LYS A 175 -35.29 5.76 -3.97
CA LYS A 175 -35.02 7.12 -4.44
C LYS A 175 -36.11 7.58 -5.41
N LEU A 176 -36.45 6.77 -6.41
CA LEU A 176 -37.50 7.06 -7.38
C LEU A 176 -38.85 7.29 -6.68
N GLU A 177 -39.22 6.45 -5.72
CA GLU A 177 -40.46 6.61 -4.94
C GLU A 177 -40.49 7.94 -4.19
N VAL A 178 -39.42 8.26 -3.46
CA VAL A 178 -39.29 9.50 -2.68
C VAL A 178 -39.30 10.75 -3.58
N PHE A 179 -38.60 10.70 -4.71
CA PHE A 179 -38.39 11.87 -5.57
C PHE A 179 -39.40 11.95 -6.73
N SER A 180 -40.25 10.95 -6.96
CA SER A 180 -41.25 10.91 -8.03
C SER A 180 -42.13 12.17 -8.10
N LYS A 181 -42.41 12.80 -6.96
CA LYS A 181 -43.22 14.02 -6.88
C LYS A 181 -42.48 15.30 -7.27
N ARG A 182 -41.15 15.26 -7.36
CA ARG A 182 -40.29 16.43 -7.59
C ARG A 182 -39.46 16.33 -8.87
N LEU A 183 -39.22 15.12 -9.35
CA LEU A 183 -38.46 14.87 -10.57
C LEU A 183 -39.30 15.28 -11.78
N SER A 184 -38.63 15.80 -12.81
CA SER A 184 -39.25 15.94 -14.12
C SER A 184 -39.60 14.57 -14.68
N GLN A 185 -40.56 14.51 -15.61
CA GLN A 185 -40.92 13.27 -16.29
C GLN A 185 -39.71 12.64 -17.02
N ALA A 186 -38.80 13.48 -17.54
CA ALA A 186 -37.56 13.04 -18.16
C ALA A 186 -36.62 12.35 -17.15
N ASP A 187 -36.40 12.95 -15.97
CA ASP A 187 -35.52 12.36 -14.95
C ASP A 187 -36.11 11.07 -14.37
N MET A 188 -37.44 11.00 -14.26
CA MET A 188 -38.13 9.77 -13.87
C MET A 188 -37.86 8.66 -14.88
N TYR A 189 -37.94 8.96 -16.18
CA TYR A 189 -37.66 8.00 -17.24
C TYR A 189 -36.20 7.53 -17.20
N VAL A 190 -35.23 8.45 -17.07
CA VAL A 190 -33.80 8.10 -16.96
C VAL A 190 -33.54 7.18 -15.77
N ARG A 191 -34.15 7.45 -14.61
CA ARG A 191 -34.00 6.60 -13.42
C ARG A 191 -34.69 5.24 -13.58
N GLN A 192 -35.84 5.19 -14.21
CA GLN A 192 -36.52 3.93 -14.52
C GLN A 192 -35.69 3.08 -15.48
N ASP A 193 -35.08 3.71 -16.48
CA ASP A 193 -34.18 3.04 -17.41
C ASP A 193 -32.93 2.49 -16.70
N PHE A 194 -32.32 3.28 -15.81
CA PHE A 194 -31.20 2.80 -14.99
C PHE A 194 -31.59 1.60 -14.11
N ILE A 195 -32.77 1.62 -13.49
CA ILE A 195 -33.30 0.48 -12.72
C ILE A 195 -33.51 -0.74 -13.62
N ARG A 196 -33.98 -0.54 -14.87
CA ARG A 196 -34.14 -1.61 -15.86
C ARG A 196 -32.79 -2.24 -16.20
N VAL A 197 -31.77 -1.43 -16.52
CA VAL A 197 -30.40 -1.90 -16.79
C VAL A 197 -29.86 -2.75 -15.64
N LEU A 198 -29.94 -2.23 -14.40
CA LEU A 198 -29.50 -3.00 -13.21
C LEU A 198 -30.29 -4.30 -13.03
N THR A 199 -31.58 -4.31 -13.36
CA THR A 199 -32.44 -5.50 -13.25
C THR A 199 -32.06 -6.54 -14.30
N ASP A 200 -31.69 -6.11 -15.51
CA ASP A 200 -31.23 -7.02 -16.56
C ASP A 200 -29.85 -7.60 -16.24
N GLU A 201 -28.90 -6.79 -15.75
CA GLU A 201 -27.62 -7.29 -15.21
C GLU A 201 -27.83 -8.30 -14.07
N LEU A 202 -28.81 -8.06 -13.19
CA LEU A 202 -29.15 -8.99 -12.11
C LEU A 202 -29.70 -10.32 -12.65
N LYS A 203 -30.46 -10.30 -13.76
CA LYS A 203 -30.93 -11.53 -14.41
C LYS A 203 -29.76 -12.31 -14.99
N ASP A 204 -28.81 -11.64 -15.62
CA ASP A 204 -27.61 -12.29 -16.18
C ASP A 204 -26.77 -12.94 -15.08
N ILE A 205 -26.53 -12.23 -13.97
CA ILE A 205 -25.86 -12.79 -12.78
C ILE A 205 -26.63 -13.99 -12.22
N THR A 206 -27.96 -13.90 -12.15
CA THR A 206 -28.80 -14.99 -11.63
C THR A 206 -28.77 -16.21 -12.56
N LYS A 207 -28.72 -15.98 -13.87
CA LYS A 207 -28.57 -17.02 -14.88
C LYS A 207 -27.19 -17.68 -14.79
N GLU A 208 -26.11 -16.90 -14.72
CA GLU A 208 -24.75 -17.43 -14.52
C GLU A 208 -24.68 -18.28 -13.25
N LEU A 209 -25.31 -17.82 -12.18
CA LEU A 209 -25.39 -18.55 -10.92
C LEU A 209 -26.20 -19.84 -11.10
N ALA A 210 -27.35 -19.82 -11.76
CA ALA A 210 -28.14 -21.02 -12.04
C ALA A 210 -27.36 -22.03 -12.91
N ASP A 211 -26.65 -21.55 -13.94
CA ASP A 211 -25.85 -22.40 -14.84
C ASP A 211 -24.69 -23.07 -14.08
N LYS A 212 -24.07 -22.33 -13.14
CA LYS A 212 -23.05 -22.90 -12.24
C LYS A 212 -23.67 -23.86 -11.23
N PHE A 213 -24.74 -23.48 -10.52
CA PHE A 213 -25.38 -24.30 -9.49
C PHE A 213 -26.10 -25.53 -10.02
N ASN A 214 -26.63 -25.51 -11.25
CA ASN A 214 -27.24 -26.70 -11.88
C ASN A 214 -26.22 -27.84 -12.08
N ILE A 215 -24.92 -27.55 -11.97
CA ILE A 215 -23.82 -28.53 -12.01
C ILE A 215 -23.46 -29.01 -10.59
N PHE A 216 -23.83 -28.27 -9.53
CA PHE A 216 -23.36 -28.54 -8.18
C PHE A 216 -24.33 -29.36 -7.33
N LEU A 217 -23.72 -30.30 -6.62
CA LEU A 217 -24.28 -31.09 -5.54
C LEU A 217 -24.73 -30.19 -4.36
N ALA A 218 -25.38 -30.75 -3.33
CA ALA A 218 -25.77 -29.97 -2.15
C ALA A 218 -24.50 -29.33 -1.52
N PRO A 219 -24.61 -28.20 -0.79
CA PRO A 219 -23.44 -27.54 -0.19
C PRO A 219 -22.53 -28.47 0.63
N ASP A 220 -23.11 -29.51 1.23
CA ASP A 220 -22.39 -30.52 2.02
C ASP A 220 -21.53 -31.47 1.18
N ASP A 221 -21.85 -31.60 -0.11
CA ASP A 221 -21.16 -32.44 -1.08
C ASP A 221 -19.99 -31.70 -1.77
N LEU A 222 -19.84 -30.40 -1.52
CA LEU A 222 -18.70 -29.62 -2.04
C LEU A 222 -17.40 -30.02 -1.34
N GLU A 223 -16.30 -30.01 -2.09
CA GLU A 223 -14.96 -30.29 -1.56
C GLU A 223 -14.61 -29.33 -0.41
N SER A 224 -14.00 -29.86 0.65
CA SER A 224 -13.54 -29.06 1.78
C SER A 224 -12.13 -28.55 1.52
N ILE A 225 -11.94 -27.24 1.52
CA ILE A 225 -10.62 -26.60 1.35
C ILE A 225 -9.90 -26.56 2.70
N LYS A 226 -10.63 -26.14 3.74
CA LYS A 226 -10.11 -25.92 5.08
C LYS A 226 -11.18 -26.04 6.16
N ALA A 227 -10.78 -25.96 7.42
CA ALA A 227 -11.67 -26.05 8.56
C ALA A 227 -11.25 -25.04 9.63
N PHE A 228 -12.21 -24.38 10.24
CA PHE A 228 -12.01 -23.61 11.47
C PHE A 228 -12.51 -24.42 12.64
N VAL A 229 -11.63 -24.73 13.59
CA VAL A 229 -11.96 -25.49 14.79
C VAL A 229 -11.97 -24.53 15.96
N VAL A 230 -13.10 -24.47 16.67
CA VAL A 230 -13.28 -23.66 17.88
C VAL A 230 -13.17 -24.58 19.10
N PHE A 231 -12.32 -24.23 20.05
CA PHE A 231 -12.12 -24.96 21.30
C PHE A 231 -12.93 -24.35 22.44
N LYS A 232 -13.28 -25.19 23.43
CA LYS A 232 -13.95 -24.73 24.66
C LYS A 232 -13.02 -23.92 25.58
N SER A 233 -11.71 -24.08 25.42
CA SER A 233 -10.69 -23.39 26.22
C SER A 233 -9.55 -22.93 25.33
N LYS A 234 -9.02 -21.73 25.60
CA LYS A 234 -7.80 -21.22 24.97
C LYS A 234 -6.60 -22.15 25.25
N VAL A 235 -6.55 -22.76 26.42
CA VAL A 235 -5.46 -23.70 26.80
C VAL A 235 -5.48 -24.92 25.88
N ASP A 236 -6.66 -25.49 25.59
CA ASP A 236 -6.77 -26.64 24.69
C ASP A 236 -6.39 -26.27 23.26
N ARG A 237 -6.79 -25.06 22.82
CA ARG A 237 -6.38 -24.48 21.54
C ARG A 237 -4.86 -24.38 21.45
N ASP A 238 -4.23 -23.76 22.45
CA ASP A 238 -2.79 -23.51 22.49
C ASP A 238 -2.01 -24.83 22.55
N LEU A 239 -2.43 -25.80 23.37
CA LEU A 239 -1.84 -27.16 23.41
C LEU A 239 -1.95 -27.87 22.07
N PHE A 240 -3.11 -27.79 21.42
CA PHE A 240 -3.31 -28.37 20.09
C PHE A 240 -2.41 -27.68 19.05
N TYR A 241 -2.37 -26.35 19.05
CA TYR A 241 -1.52 -25.57 18.15
C TYR A 241 -0.04 -25.90 18.35
N GLU A 242 0.45 -25.93 19.60
CA GLU A 242 1.82 -26.29 19.95
C GLU A 242 2.17 -27.71 19.56
N LYS A 243 1.26 -28.68 19.72
CA LYS A 243 1.50 -30.07 19.29
C LYS A 243 1.84 -30.15 17.80
N TYR A 244 1.21 -29.33 16.96
CA TYR A 244 1.49 -29.28 15.52
C TYR A 244 2.64 -28.31 15.15
N ASN A 245 2.96 -27.33 16.01
CA ASN A 245 3.98 -26.30 15.76
C ASN A 245 5.37 -26.66 16.34
N GLN A 246 5.45 -27.36 17.47
CA GLN A 246 6.72 -27.83 18.06
C GLN A 246 7.41 -28.86 17.16
N ASP A 247 6.63 -29.71 16.49
CA ASP A 247 7.15 -30.59 15.43
C ASP A 247 7.61 -29.81 14.19
N CYS A 248 7.15 -28.56 14.00
CA CYS A 248 7.45 -27.74 12.84
C CYS A 248 8.68 -26.82 12.98
N LEU A 249 8.98 -26.34 14.19
CA LEU A 249 10.09 -25.42 14.45
C LEU A 249 11.47 -26.10 14.38
N VAL A 250 11.54 -27.43 14.48
CA VAL A 250 12.82 -28.17 14.42
C VAL A 250 13.31 -28.41 12.97
N ARG A 251 12.50 -28.18 11.92
CA ARG A 251 12.93 -28.39 10.52
C ARG A 251 12.32 -27.36 9.56
N ASN A 252 13.11 -26.37 9.15
CA ASN A 252 12.79 -25.37 8.11
C ASN A 252 12.01 -25.93 6.90
N GLY A 253 10.67 -25.79 6.92
CA GLY A 253 9.74 -25.64 5.80
C GLY A 253 9.54 -26.77 4.79
N ILE A 254 10.58 -27.52 4.43
CA ILE A 254 10.57 -28.42 3.26
C ILE A 254 10.60 -29.90 3.68
N TYR A 255 11.29 -30.25 4.77
CA TYR A 255 11.52 -31.65 5.16
C TYR A 255 10.38 -32.30 5.97
N LEU A 256 9.40 -31.53 6.45
CA LEU A 256 8.35 -32.03 7.35
C LEU A 256 7.05 -32.47 6.65
N PHE A 257 6.73 -31.91 5.48
CA PHE A 257 5.56 -32.36 4.72
C PHE A 257 5.66 -33.85 4.33
N LEU A 258 6.86 -34.43 4.35
CA LEU A 258 7.05 -35.84 4.06
C LEU A 258 6.98 -36.74 5.30
N ASN A 259 7.15 -36.20 6.52
CA ASN A 259 7.42 -37.02 7.72
C ASN A 259 6.64 -36.61 8.98
N GLN A 260 5.43 -36.06 8.84
CA GLN A 260 4.51 -35.88 9.97
C GLN A 260 4.18 -37.26 10.61
N PRO A 261 4.21 -37.41 11.95
CA PRO A 261 3.82 -38.63 12.63
C PRO A 261 2.43 -39.11 12.19
N GLN A 262 2.23 -40.43 12.07
CA GLN A 262 0.95 -41.00 11.60
C GLN A 262 -0.24 -40.58 12.49
N GLU A 263 -0.02 -40.40 13.78
CA GLU A 263 -1.02 -39.94 14.76
C GLU A 263 -1.45 -38.47 14.57
N LEU A 264 -0.66 -37.66 13.85
CA LEU A 264 -0.98 -36.27 13.51
C LEU A 264 -1.51 -36.13 12.08
N LYS A 265 -1.48 -37.21 11.29
CA LYS A 265 -2.03 -37.23 9.94
C LYS A 265 -3.52 -37.53 9.97
N LEU A 266 -4.29 -36.84 9.14
CA LEU A 266 -5.69 -37.15 8.94
C LEU A 266 -5.82 -38.56 8.34
N ARG A 267 -6.51 -39.44 9.09
CA ARG A 267 -6.64 -40.88 8.79
C ARG A 267 -5.28 -41.61 8.66
N GLY A 268 -4.22 -41.09 9.28
CA GLY A 268 -2.86 -41.63 9.14
C GLY A 268 -2.18 -41.36 7.78
N LEU A 269 -2.86 -40.71 6.84
CA LEU A 269 -2.43 -40.57 5.45
C LEU A 269 -2.10 -39.12 5.07
N TYR A 270 -3.01 -38.19 5.37
CA TYR A 270 -2.92 -36.82 4.87
C TYR A 270 -2.28 -35.90 5.88
N THR A 271 -1.30 -35.13 5.42
CA THR A 271 -0.64 -34.15 6.28
C THR A 271 -1.49 -32.91 6.45
N ILE A 272 -1.83 -32.58 7.68
CA ILE A 272 -2.58 -31.36 7.99
C ILE A 272 -1.66 -30.28 8.53
N LYS A 273 -1.97 -29.04 8.15
CA LYS A 273 -1.31 -27.82 8.60
C LYS A 273 -2.26 -27.07 9.51
N VAL A 274 -1.84 -26.84 10.75
CA VAL A 274 -2.60 -26.07 11.74
C VAL A 274 -1.97 -24.68 11.85
N THR A 275 -2.77 -23.63 11.65
CA THR A 275 -2.39 -22.24 11.86
C THR A 275 -3.34 -21.57 12.84
N GLU A 276 -2.94 -20.46 13.45
CA GLU A 276 -3.87 -19.64 14.21
C GLU A 276 -4.99 -19.16 13.28
N ALA A 277 -6.25 -19.28 13.72
CA ALA A 277 -7.38 -18.80 12.93
C ALA A 277 -7.42 -17.27 13.01
N PRO A 278 -7.50 -16.57 11.88
CA PRO A 278 -7.74 -15.14 11.90
C PRO A 278 -9.16 -14.85 12.36
N ASP A 279 -9.42 -13.61 12.73
CA ASP A 279 -10.77 -13.17 13.04
C ASP A 279 -11.71 -13.40 11.84
N PRO A 280 -12.96 -13.85 12.03
CA PRO A 280 -13.90 -14.11 10.93
C PRO A 280 -14.11 -12.91 9.99
N ASN A 281 -13.89 -11.72 10.55
CA ASN A 281 -13.97 -10.44 9.86
C ASN A 281 -12.76 -10.12 8.98
N GLU A 282 -11.62 -10.76 9.22
CA GLU A 282 -10.41 -10.61 8.41
C GLU A 282 -10.42 -11.53 7.19
N ILE A 283 -11.28 -12.55 7.20
CA ILE A 283 -11.42 -13.52 6.12
C ILE A 283 -12.24 -12.89 4.99
N LYS A 284 -11.65 -12.81 3.79
CA LYS A 284 -12.36 -12.55 2.55
C LYS A 284 -12.93 -13.86 2.03
N TRP A 285 -14.13 -14.20 2.51
CA TRP A 285 -14.81 -15.45 2.19
C TRP A 285 -14.90 -15.72 0.68
N GLU A 286 -15.09 -14.67 -0.13
CA GLU A 286 -15.13 -14.79 -1.60
C GLU A 286 -13.82 -15.24 -2.25
N ASN A 287 -12.70 -15.14 -1.53
CA ASN A 287 -11.37 -15.49 -2.02
C ASN A 287 -10.88 -16.84 -1.47
N MET A 288 -11.67 -17.51 -0.62
CA MET A 288 -11.28 -18.79 -0.01
C MET A 288 -11.07 -19.91 -1.03
N ASP A 289 -11.76 -19.84 -2.16
CA ASP A 289 -11.65 -20.78 -3.28
C ASP A 289 -10.36 -20.59 -4.09
N TYR A 290 -9.61 -19.50 -3.87
CA TYR A 290 -8.43 -19.17 -4.65
C TYR A 290 -7.26 -20.08 -4.26
N GLN A 291 -6.89 -20.99 -5.15
CA GLN A 291 -5.73 -21.87 -4.94
C GLN A 291 -4.42 -21.11 -5.10
N GLU A 292 -3.44 -21.42 -4.24
CA GLU A 292 -2.08 -20.86 -4.25
C GLU A 292 -1.30 -21.10 -5.57
N ARG A 293 -1.83 -21.95 -6.48
CA ARG A 293 -1.21 -22.24 -7.79
C ARG A 293 -1.08 -21.03 -8.73
N ASN A 294 -1.74 -19.91 -8.42
CA ASN A 294 -1.59 -18.67 -9.19
C ASN A 294 -0.32 -17.86 -8.87
N ASN A 295 0.60 -18.40 -8.07
CA ASN A 295 1.93 -17.80 -7.86
C ASN A 295 2.67 -17.51 -9.19
N VAL A 296 2.44 -18.31 -10.25
CA VAL A 296 3.02 -18.03 -11.58
C VAL A 296 2.46 -16.76 -12.20
N GLN A 297 1.14 -16.51 -12.08
CA GLN A 297 0.53 -15.27 -12.56
C GLN A 297 1.08 -14.07 -11.80
N ILE A 298 1.23 -14.21 -10.47
CA ILE A 298 1.83 -13.18 -9.62
C ILE A 298 3.25 -12.89 -10.09
N ILE A 299 4.10 -13.90 -10.26
CA ILE A 299 5.47 -13.74 -10.77
C ILE A 299 5.48 -13.07 -12.14
N LEU A 300 4.63 -13.50 -13.07
CA LEU A 300 4.51 -12.91 -14.40
C LEU A 300 4.10 -11.43 -14.31
N MET A 301 3.17 -11.08 -13.43
CA MET A 301 2.78 -9.68 -13.22
C MET A 301 3.93 -8.84 -12.64
N HIS A 302 4.74 -9.39 -11.72
CA HIS A 302 5.93 -8.69 -11.24
C HIS A 302 6.98 -8.49 -12.34
N LEU A 303 7.13 -9.48 -13.22
CA LEU A 303 8.01 -9.38 -14.38
C LEU A 303 7.51 -8.31 -15.37
N VAL A 304 6.20 -8.23 -15.60
CA VAL A 304 5.59 -7.16 -16.42
C VAL A 304 5.83 -5.79 -15.80
N VAL A 305 5.67 -5.63 -14.48
CA VAL A 305 6.02 -4.37 -13.80
C VAL A 305 7.49 -4.05 -13.99
N ALA A 306 8.38 -5.02 -13.78
CA ALA A 306 9.81 -4.81 -14.00
C ALA A 306 10.10 -4.33 -15.42
N ILE A 307 9.50 -4.95 -16.45
CA ILE A 307 9.63 -4.50 -17.85
C ILE A 307 9.10 -3.08 -18.05
N ILE A 308 7.93 -2.76 -17.49
CA ILE A 308 7.35 -1.41 -17.57
C ILE A 308 8.26 -0.39 -16.90
N LEU A 309 8.91 -0.75 -15.80
CA LEU A 309 9.88 0.12 -15.12
C LEU A 309 11.17 0.28 -15.91
N LEU A 310 11.58 -0.73 -16.68
CA LEU A 310 12.76 -0.67 -17.56
C LEU A 310 12.48 0.07 -18.88
N ALA A 311 11.24 0.08 -19.38
CA ALA A 311 10.92 0.67 -20.67
C ALA A 311 11.28 2.17 -20.81
N PRO A 312 11.01 3.04 -19.80
CA PRO A 312 11.49 4.42 -19.82
C PRO A 312 13.02 4.50 -19.94
N LEU A 313 13.78 3.63 -19.26
CA LEU A 313 15.24 3.60 -19.36
C LEU A 313 15.68 3.42 -20.81
N ILE A 314 15.09 2.45 -21.51
CA ILE A 314 15.39 2.16 -22.91
C ILE A 314 15.04 3.34 -23.82
N VAL A 315 13.91 4.01 -23.58
CA VAL A 315 13.51 5.20 -24.36
C VAL A 315 14.47 6.35 -24.12
N PHE A 316 14.86 6.59 -22.86
CA PHE A 316 15.83 7.60 -22.48
C PHE A 316 17.20 7.34 -23.09
N GLU A 317 17.68 6.10 -23.03
CA GLU A 317 18.94 5.67 -23.64
C GLU A 317 18.94 5.98 -25.14
N ASN A 318 17.87 5.61 -25.85
CA ASN A 318 17.74 5.89 -27.28
C ASN A 318 17.70 7.39 -27.59
N MET A 319 17.04 8.21 -26.77
CA MET A 319 17.04 9.67 -26.94
C MET A 319 18.43 10.28 -26.68
N ALA A 320 19.10 9.84 -25.62
CA ALA A 320 20.45 10.30 -25.26
C ALA A 320 21.47 9.93 -26.34
N LEU A 321 21.44 8.68 -26.81
CA LEU A 321 22.29 8.18 -27.90
C LEU A 321 22.01 8.92 -29.22
N LYS A 322 20.75 9.19 -29.56
CA LYS A 322 20.38 9.96 -30.76
C LYS A 322 20.90 11.39 -30.70
N ASN A 323 20.79 12.05 -29.54
CA ASN A 323 21.34 13.39 -29.33
C ASN A 323 22.87 13.40 -29.40
N ALA A 324 23.54 12.44 -28.75
CA ALA A 324 25.00 12.31 -28.81
C ALA A 324 25.48 12.11 -30.26
N ARG A 325 24.83 11.22 -31.01
CA ARG A 325 25.18 10.94 -32.42
C ARG A 325 24.98 12.16 -33.32
N ASN A 326 23.88 12.90 -33.16
CA ASN A 326 23.64 14.12 -33.93
C ASN A 326 24.64 15.23 -33.58
N ASN A 327 25.09 15.29 -32.33
CA ASN A 327 26.07 16.29 -31.88
C ASN A 327 27.51 15.93 -32.29
N THR A 328 27.88 14.65 -32.36
CA THR A 328 29.20 14.24 -32.88
C THR A 328 29.48 14.69 -34.32
N VAL A 329 28.44 14.97 -35.12
CA VAL A 329 28.57 15.47 -36.50
C VAL A 329 28.70 17.02 -36.56
N LYS A 330 28.45 17.73 -35.45
CA LYS A 330 28.47 19.21 -35.36
C LYS A 330 29.32 19.76 -34.20
N CYS A 331 30.20 18.95 -33.62
CA CYS A 331 31.02 19.30 -32.44
C CYS A 331 32.06 20.43 -32.64
N THR A 332 32.06 21.16 -33.75
CA THR A 332 32.96 22.31 -33.94
C THR A 332 32.35 23.66 -33.59
N GLU A 333 31.03 23.82 -33.39
CA GLU A 333 30.48 25.20 -33.24
C GLU A 333 29.25 25.41 -32.35
N TYR A 334 28.53 24.37 -31.93
CA TYR A 334 27.43 24.55 -30.96
C TYR A 334 27.85 24.05 -29.59
N CYS A 335 28.60 24.89 -28.88
CA CYS A 335 28.74 24.76 -27.43
C CYS A 335 27.33 24.72 -26.82
N LEU A 336 27.02 23.62 -26.13
CA LEU A 336 25.90 23.47 -25.20
C LEU A 336 26.12 24.36 -23.96
N ASP A 337 26.45 25.64 -24.17
CA ASP A 337 26.96 26.57 -23.16
C ASP A 337 25.85 27.37 -22.46
N SER A 338 24.58 27.00 -22.66
CA SER A 338 23.51 27.60 -21.86
C SER A 338 23.10 26.63 -20.77
N ASP A 339 23.34 27.02 -19.51
CA ASP A 339 22.77 26.42 -18.30
C ASP A 339 21.26 26.16 -18.43
N PHE A 340 20.59 26.95 -19.28
CA PHE A 340 19.21 26.78 -19.69
C PHE A 340 18.92 25.40 -20.31
N THR A 341 19.74 24.92 -21.26
CA THR A 341 19.50 23.65 -21.96
C THR A 341 19.66 22.46 -21.01
N ARG A 342 20.65 22.52 -20.11
CA ARG A 342 20.88 21.50 -19.08
C ARG A 342 19.73 21.46 -18.06
N THR A 343 19.28 22.63 -17.61
CA THR A 343 18.12 22.75 -16.71
C THR A 343 16.84 22.22 -17.35
N ALA A 344 16.57 22.60 -18.61
CA ALA A 344 15.42 22.10 -19.37
C ALA A 344 15.46 20.57 -19.52
N TYR A 345 16.64 19.99 -19.78
CA TYR A 345 16.82 18.55 -19.85
C TYR A 345 16.46 17.85 -18.52
N TYR A 346 16.95 18.36 -17.39
CA TYR A 346 16.61 17.80 -16.07
C TYR A 346 15.12 17.93 -15.74
N ILE A 347 14.48 19.05 -16.10
CA ILE A 347 13.03 19.24 -15.90
C ILE A 347 12.23 18.24 -16.74
N ILE A 348 12.56 18.09 -18.03
CA ILE A 348 11.88 17.15 -18.93
C ILE A 348 12.09 15.71 -18.42
N THR A 349 13.32 15.37 -18.01
CA THR A 349 13.64 14.04 -17.46
C THR A 349 12.84 13.77 -16.18
N GLY A 350 12.83 14.72 -15.25
CA GLY A 350 12.03 14.64 -14.02
C GLY A 350 10.54 14.49 -14.29
N PHE A 351 9.99 15.21 -15.29
CA PHE A 351 8.59 15.09 -15.71
C PHE A 351 8.26 13.69 -16.26
N TRP A 352 9.12 13.11 -17.10
CA TRP A 352 8.91 11.76 -17.61
C TRP A 352 9.04 10.68 -16.53
N ILE A 353 10.01 10.81 -15.61
CA ILE A 353 10.10 9.94 -14.42
C ILE A 353 8.82 10.02 -13.60
N PHE A 354 8.25 11.23 -13.46
CA PHE A 354 6.98 11.45 -12.79
C PHE A 354 5.80 10.77 -13.49
N VAL A 355 5.70 10.87 -14.82
CA VAL A 355 4.65 10.19 -15.61
C VAL A 355 4.79 8.67 -15.52
N ALA A 356 6.00 8.14 -15.69
CA ALA A 356 6.28 6.71 -15.56
C ALA A 356 5.96 6.20 -14.14
N ASP A 357 6.19 7.00 -13.10
CA ASP A 357 5.80 6.66 -11.74
C ASP A 357 4.27 6.60 -11.55
N ILE A 358 3.52 7.52 -12.18
CA ILE A 358 2.04 7.45 -12.17
C ILE A 358 1.55 6.18 -12.86
N LEU A 359 2.12 5.83 -14.00
CA LEU A 359 1.75 4.62 -14.72
C LEU A 359 2.11 3.37 -13.92
N GLY A 360 3.32 3.29 -13.37
CA GLY A 360 3.75 2.19 -12.52
C GLY A 360 2.87 2.05 -11.28
N TRP A 361 2.41 3.16 -10.69
CA TRP A 361 1.42 3.15 -9.63
C TRP A 361 0.08 2.54 -10.04
N ILE A 362 -0.46 2.95 -11.21
CA ILE A 362 -1.71 2.40 -11.75
C ILE A 362 -1.58 0.89 -11.97
N PHE A 363 -0.47 0.44 -12.56
CA PHE A 363 -0.20 -0.99 -12.77
C PHE A 363 -0.09 -1.74 -11.43
N LEU A 364 0.60 -1.17 -10.45
CA LEU A 364 0.71 -1.77 -9.13
C LEU A 364 -0.66 -1.92 -8.46
N GLU A 365 -1.53 -0.92 -8.58
CA GLU A 365 -2.91 -0.98 -8.09
C GLU A 365 -3.73 -2.06 -8.82
N LEU A 366 -3.57 -2.19 -10.15
CA LEU A 366 -4.21 -3.26 -10.92
C LEU A 366 -3.74 -4.65 -10.46
N ILE A 367 -2.46 -4.82 -10.14
CA ILE A 367 -1.90 -6.09 -9.66
C ILE A 367 -2.41 -6.42 -8.26
N ILE A 368 -2.43 -5.42 -7.38
CA ILE A 368 -2.99 -5.56 -6.03
C ILE A 368 -4.47 -5.97 -6.12
N ASN A 369 -5.24 -5.32 -7.00
CA ASN A 369 -6.67 -5.61 -7.15
C ASN A 369 -6.94 -6.97 -7.80
N LYS A 370 -6.06 -7.45 -8.70
CA LYS A 370 -6.18 -8.79 -9.31
C LYS A 370 -5.77 -9.91 -8.36
N GLU A 371 -4.87 -9.64 -7.42
CA GLU A 371 -4.43 -10.65 -6.48
C GLU A 371 -5.45 -10.83 -5.36
N LYS A 372 -6.16 -11.96 -5.44
CA LYS A 372 -7.15 -12.34 -4.44
C LYS A 372 -6.46 -12.87 -3.19
N GLN A 373 -6.29 -11.99 -2.21
CA GLN A 373 -5.80 -12.38 -0.89
C GLN A 373 -6.95 -12.94 -0.05
N ILE A 374 -6.70 -14.05 0.64
CA ILE A 374 -7.69 -14.70 1.51
C ILE A 374 -7.93 -13.85 2.76
N TYR A 375 -6.87 -13.30 3.33
CA TYR A 375 -6.94 -12.47 4.55
C TYR A 375 -6.68 -11.02 4.22
N LEU A 376 -7.52 -10.15 4.77
CA LEU A 376 -7.40 -8.70 4.63
C LEU A 376 -6.10 -8.17 5.27
N VAL A 377 -5.61 -8.79 6.35
CA VAL A 377 -4.28 -8.47 6.93
C VAL A 377 -3.16 -8.75 5.95
N GLN A 378 -3.18 -9.93 5.34
CA GLN A 378 -2.16 -10.35 4.38
C GLN A 378 -2.17 -9.45 3.16
N GLU A 379 -3.36 -9.05 2.69
CA GLU A 379 -3.50 -8.03 1.65
C GLU A 379 -2.81 -6.72 2.02
N GLN A 380 -3.07 -6.15 3.20
CA GLN A 380 -2.43 -4.89 3.60
C GLN A 380 -0.90 -5.04 3.72
N LYS A 381 -0.41 -6.20 4.20
CA LYS A 381 1.04 -6.49 4.26
C LYS A 381 1.65 -6.59 2.86
N VAL A 382 1.02 -7.32 1.95
CA VAL A 382 1.49 -7.46 0.56
C VAL A 382 1.46 -6.13 -0.15
N ILE A 383 0.39 -5.33 0.02
CA ILE A 383 0.29 -3.96 -0.48
C ILE A 383 1.46 -3.11 0.04
N LEU A 384 1.69 -3.12 1.37
CA LEU A 384 2.77 -2.38 1.99
C LEU A 384 4.13 -2.77 1.39
N ILE A 385 4.45 -4.07 1.41
CA ILE A 385 5.74 -4.60 0.93
C ILE A 385 5.94 -4.28 -0.54
N ARG A 386 4.93 -4.48 -1.39
CA ARG A 386 5.05 -4.22 -2.82
C ARG A 386 5.20 -2.75 -3.13
N ILE A 387 4.44 -1.88 -2.47
CA ILE A 387 4.63 -0.44 -2.65
C ILE A 387 6.03 -0.03 -2.21
N ILE A 388 6.53 -0.54 -1.08
CA ILE A 388 7.91 -0.25 -0.65
C ILE A 388 8.91 -0.75 -1.68
N VAL A 389 8.82 -2.01 -2.13
CA VAL A 389 9.74 -2.57 -3.13
C VAL A 389 9.66 -1.79 -4.44
N TYR A 390 8.45 -1.53 -4.94
CA TYR A 390 8.24 -0.72 -6.14
C TYR A 390 8.89 0.64 -5.98
N LEU A 391 8.60 1.35 -4.89
CA LEU A 391 9.12 2.68 -4.68
C LEU A 391 10.64 2.69 -4.46
N THR A 392 11.20 1.78 -3.67
CA THR A 392 12.65 1.67 -3.46
C THR A 392 13.36 1.31 -4.76
N CYS A 393 12.90 0.30 -5.50
CA CYS A 393 13.49 -0.08 -6.78
C CYS A 393 13.34 1.04 -7.82
N TYR A 394 12.18 1.69 -7.88
CA TYR A 394 11.94 2.74 -8.86
C TYR A 394 12.72 4.02 -8.51
N THR A 395 12.62 4.54 -7.30
CA THR A 395 13.24 5.83 -6.97
C THR A 395 14.73 5.75 -6.68
N LEU A 396 15.27 4.58 -6.33
CA LEU A 396 16.71 4.40 -6.13
C LEU A 396 17.36 3.84 -7.39
N LEU A 397 16.86 2.69 -7.86
CA LEU A 397 17.53 1.90 -8.88
C LEU A 397 17.38 2.54 -10.27
N VAL A 398 16.24 3.13 -10.62
CA VAL A 398 16.07 3.80 -11.92
C VAL A 398 16.98 5.03 -12.04
N PRO A 399 17.02 6.00 -11.09
CA PRO A 399 17.99 7.09 -11.17
C PRO A 399 19.43 6.60 -11.20
N ILE A 400 19.79 5.60 -10.37
CA ILE A 400 21.13 4.99 -10.40
C ILE A 400 21.43 4.45 -11.80
N LEU A 401 20.53 3.69 -12.40
CA LEU A 401 20.74 3.11 -13.74
C LEU A 401 20.78 4.18 -14.83
N ILE A 402 19.88 5.17 -14.83
CA ILE A 402 19.93 6.31 -15.77
C ILE A 402 21.27 7.05 -15.63
N SER A 403 21.74 7.21 -14.40
CA SER A 403 22.97 7.93 -14.10
C SER A 403 24.21 7.10 -14.45
N TRP A 404 24.20 5.79 -14.18
CA TRP A 404 25.20 4.83 -14.62
C TRP A 404 25.31 4.80 -16.15
N GLU A 405 24.17 4.97 -16.82
CA GLU A 405 24.02 5.06 -18.27
C GLU A 405 24.09 6.48 -18.84
N THR A 406 24.58 7.46 -18.07
CA THR A 406 25.31 8.59 -18.68
C THR A 406 26.67 8.11 -19.25
N ILE A 407 26.56 7.04 -20.07
CA ILE A 407 27.46 6.35 -21.00
C ILE A 407 28.03 7.29 -22.07
N GLY A 408 27.67 8.57 -22.07
CA GLY A 408 28.57 9.60 -22.60
C GLY A 408 29.99 9.38 -22.07
N ASN A 409 30.17 9.03 -20.79
CA ASN A 409 31.50 8.76 -20.25
C ASN A 409 32.09 7.40 -20.68
N ILE A 410 31.33 6.32 -20.84
CA ILE A 410 31.89 5.06 -21.36
C ILE A 410 32.23 5.18 -22.85
N VAL A 411 31.38 5.83 -23.65
CA VAL A 411 31.68 6.11 -25.07
C VAL A 411 32.85 7.07 -25.20
N LEU A 412 32.96 8.10 -24.36
CA LEU A 412 34.11 9.01 -24.34
C LEU A 412 35.38 8.34 -23.79
N VAL A 413 35.27 7.44 -22.81
CA VAL A 413 36.38 6.62 -22.29
C VAL A 413 36.82 5.60 -23.34
N VAL A 414 35.89 4.90 -24.00
CA VAL A 414 36.21 3.96 -25.08
C VAL A 414 36.78 4.72 -26.29
N GLN A 415 36.21 5.87 -26.67
CA GLN A 415 36.74 6.74 -27.72
C GLN A 415 38.14 7.26 -27.36
N SER A 416 38.39 7.63 -26.10
CA SER A 416 39.73 8.06 -25.65
C SER A 416 40.72 6.91 -25.59
N TYR A 417 40.30 5.69 -25.26
CA TYR A 417 41.13 4.48 -25.36
C TYR A 417 41.43 4.08 -26.81
N THR A 418 40.55 4.40 -27.77
CA THR A 418 40.79 4.17 -29.22
C THR A 418 41.52 5.32 -29.91
N SER A 419 41.57 6.51 -29.28
CA SER A 419 42.38 7.64 -29.72
C SER A 419 43.85 7.34 -29.49
N THR A 420 44.68 7.49 -30.53
CA THR A 420 46.12 7.19 -30.48
C THR A 420 46.95 8.19 -29.66
N GLU A 421 46.36 9.31 -29.22
CA GLU A 421 47.02 10.30 -28.35
C GLU A 421 46.88 9.93 -26.86
N LYS A 422 47.83 9.10 -26.38
CA LYS A 422 47.90 8.58 -25.00
C LYS A 422 48.22 9.62 -23.89
N SER A 423 48.27 10.92 -24.18
CA SER A 423 48.78 11.92 -23.23
C SER A 423 47.75 12.85 -22.60
N LEU A 424 46.45 12.66 -22.83
CA LEU A 424 45.45 13.52 -22.19
C LEU A 424 45.05 13.02 -20.79
N ILE A 425 45.64 13.69 -19.81
CA ILE A 425 45.07 14.16 -18.53
C ILE A 425 43.55 13.90 -18.43
N PHE A 426 43.16 12.68 -18.07
CA PHE A 426 41.79 12.36 -17.71
C PHE A 426 41.84 11.25 -16.66
N SER A 427 41.69 11.63 -15.38
CA SER A 427 41.20 10.70 -14.36
C SER A 427 40.35 11.41 -13.32
N ASP A 428 40.72 12.62 -12.88
CA ASP A 428 40.11 13.17 -11.66
C ASP A 428 38.86 14.05 -11.91
N ASP A 429 38.80 14.75 -13.05
CA ASP A 429 37.68 15.66 -13.35
C ASP A 429 36.43 14.92 -13.88
N LEU A 430 36.62 13.72 -14.45
CA LEU A 430 35.52 12.88 -14.96
C LEU A 430 34.72 12.28 -13.80
N ASP A 431 35.41 11.73 -12.80
CA ASP A 431 34.80 11.16 -11.61
C ASP A 431 34.05 12.23 -10.81
N ARG A 432 34.62 13.43 -10.69
CA ARG A 432 33.96 14.57 -10.05
C ARG A 432 32.68 14.99 -10.78
N LYS A 433 32.74 15.18 -12.10
CA LYS A 433 31.54 15.50 -12.91
C LYS A 433 30.49 14.41 -12.84
N TRP A 434 30.91 13.15 -12.80
CA TRP A 434 30.01 12.00 -12.63
C TRP A 434 29.23 12.14 -11.32
N ILE A 435 29.91 12.34 -10.19
CA ILE A 435 29.23 12.45 -8.88
C ILE A 435 28.36 13.70 -8.80
N ILE A 436 28.84 14.86 -9.27
CA ILE A 436 28.03 16.09 -9.27
C ILE A 436 26.75 15.85 -10.09
N ASN A 437 26.85 15.22 -11.27
CA ASN A 437 25.70 14.87 -12.07
C ASN A 437 24.77 13.86 -11.37
N HIS A 438 25.31 12.86 -10.67
CA HIS A 438 24.52 11.87 -9.94
C HIS A 438 23.81 12.51 -8.76
N GLY A 439 24.54 13.26 -7.94
CA GLY A 439 24.01 14.01 -6.80
C GLY A 439 22.92 14.98 -7.23
N LEU A 440 23.10 15.68 -8.36
CA LEU A 440 22.08 16.56 -8.95
C LEU A 440 20.85 15.80 -9.44
N ILE A 441 21.02 14.64 -10.11
CA ILE A 441 19.89 13.80 -10.53
C ILE A 441 19.11 13.33 -9.31
N PHE A 442 19.78 12.80 -8.28
CA PHE A 442 19.13 12.38 -7.04
C PHE A 442 18.41 13.52 -6.34
N LEU A 443 19.02 14.70 -6.30
CA LEU A 443 18.45 15.92 -5.76
C LEU A 443 17.20 16.37 -6.53
N TRP A 444 17.25 16.39 -7.86
CA TRP A 444 16.08 16.71 -8.69
C TRP A 444 14.97 15.66 -8.55
N VAL A 445 15.30 14.37 -8.59
CA VAL A 445 14.34 13.29 -8.36
C VAL A 445 13.71 13.44 -6.98
N SER A 446 14.51 13.73 -5.95
CA SER A 446 14.02 13.93 -4.59
C SER A 446 13.11 15.16 -4.51
N ILE A 447 13.50 16.30 -5.11
CA ILE A 447 12.68 17.52 -5.17
C ILE A 447 11.38 17.27 -5.92
N PHE A 448 11.42 16.68 -7.12
CA PHE A 448 10.22 16.41 -7.90
C PHE A 448 9.30 15.44 -7.18
N TYR A 449 9.86 14.46 -6.48
CA TYR A 449 9.07 13.50 -5.72
C TYR A 449 8.46 14.14 -4.46
N THR A 450 9.23 14.94 -3.70
CA THR A 450 8.71 15.77 -2.61
C THR A 450 7.63 16.73 -3.12
N LEU A 451 7.86 17.42 -4.23
CA LEU A 451 6.91 18.34 -4.85
C LEU A 451 5.66 17.59 -5.31
N LYS A 452 5.79 16.41 -5.92
CA LYS A 452 4.68 15.52 -6.27
C LYS A 452 3.83 15.23 -5.04
N LEU A 453 4.44 14.86 -3.92
CA LEU A 453 3.70 14.53 -2.70
C LEU A 453 3.05 15.75 -2.07
N ILE A 454 3.72 16.90 -2.09
CA ILE A 454 3.16 18.17 -1.66
C ILE A 454 1.97 18.53 -2.55
N ILE A 455 2.11 18.48 -3.88
CA ILE A 455 1.05 18.76 -4.85
C ILE A 455 -0.10 17.78 -4.68
N LEU A 456 0.15 16.48 -4.51
CA LEU A 456 -0.90 15.47 -4.30
C LEU A 456 -1.62 15.69 -2.96
N SER A 457 -0.88 16.08 -1.91
CA SER A 457 -1.45 16.41 -0.61
C SER A 457 -2.28 17.69 -0.66
N ILE A 458 -1.81 18.71 -1.38
CA ILE A 458 -2.53 19.96 -1.61
C ILE A 458 -3.75 19.71 -2.49
N ALA A 459 -3.61 19.07 -3.65
CA ALA A 459 -4.70 18.77 -4.56
C ALA A 459 -5.78 17.94 -3.88
N SER A 460 -5.38 16.93 -3.10
CA SER A 460 -6.34 16.16 -2.33
C SER A 460 -6.95 16.96 -1.18
N GLY A 461 -6.17 17.78 -0.47
CA GLY A 461 -6.67 18.70 0.56
C GLY A 461 -7.64 19.75 0.01
N CYS A 462 -7.37 20.29 -1.17
CA CYS A 462 -8.26 21.20 -1.89
C CYS A 462 -9.56 20.50 -2.25
N ARG A 463 -9.53 19.26 -2.77
CA ARG A 463 -10.74 18.44 -3.00
C ARG A 463 -11.53 18.19 -1.71
N CYS A 464 -10.82 18.05 -0.58
CA CYS A 464 -11.43 17.91 0.74
C CYS A 464 -12.07 19.20 1.27
N ILE A 465 -11.57 20.36 0.86
CA ILE A 465 -12.10 21.67 1.26
C ILE A 465 -13.27 22.06 0.36
N THR A 466 -13.22 21.72 -0.93
CA THR A 466 -14.29 22.02 -1.89
C THR A 466 -15.49 21.06 -1.80
N GLY A 467 -15.49 20.09 -0.87
CA GLY A 467 -16.62 19.19 -0.65
C GLY A 467 -16.79 18.13 -1.74
N GLY A 468 -15.73 17.82 -2.49
CA GLY A 468 -15.74 16.87 -3.61
C GLY A 468 -15.84 15.42 -3.15
N ILE A 469 -17.02 14.99 -2.73
CA ILE A 469 -17.36 13.59 -2.44
C ILE A 469 -17.43 12.74 -3.73
N ARG A 470 -17.49 13.36 -4.92
CA ARG A 470 -18.00 12.68 -6.12
C ARG A 470 -16.95 12.14 -7.10
N ASP A 471 -15.75 12.69 -7.15
CA ASP A 471 -14.73 12.28 -8.13
C ASP A 471 -14.19 10.86 -7.91
N GLN A 472 -14.26 10.33 -6.69
CA GLN A 472 -13.68 9.01 -6.41
C GLN A 472 -14.61 7.86 -6.84
N GLU A 473 -15.93 8.05 -6.74
CA GLU A 473 -16.92 7.14 -7.33
C GLU A 473 -16.96 7.30 -8.86
N GLU A 474 -16.80 8.52 -9.40
CA GLU A 474 -16.70 8.73 -10.86
C GLU A 474 -15.41 8.18 -11.46
N LEU A 475 -14.25 8.30 -10.80
CA LEU A 475 -13.00 7.68 -11.27
C LEU A 475 -13.00 6.15 -11.08
N GLN A 476 -13.66 5.63 -10.05
CA GLN A 476 -13.88 4.17 -9.93
C GLN A 476 -14.89 3.66 -10.96
N LEU A 477 -15.92 4.44 -11.29
CA LEU A 477 -16.89 4.13 -12.34
C LEU A 477 -16.26 4.23 -13.73
N ILE A 478 -15.44 5.25 -14.00
CA ILE A 478 -14.65 5.39 -15.23
C ILE A 478 -13.61 4.27 -15.30
N GLY A 479 -12.95 3.95 -14.19
CA GLY A 479 -12.03 2.81 -14.09
C GLY A 479 -12.72 1.47 -14.36
N SER A 480 -13.93 1.24 -13.83
CA SER A 480 -14.71 0.03 -14.12
C SER A 480 -15.23 0.01 -15.56
N LEU A 481 -15.68 1.16 -16.09
CA LEU A 481 -16.10 1.31 -17.48
C LEU A 481 -14.96 1.14 -18.49
N LEU A 482 -13.71 1.36 -18.07
CA LEU A 482 -12.50 1.14 -18.87
C LEU A 482 -11.89 -0.26 -18.67
N THR A 483 -12.35 -1.03 -17.68
CA THR A 483 -11.81 -2.38 -17.38
C THR A 483 -12.77 -3.52 -17.70
N ASP A 484 -14.02 -3.24 -18.09
CA ASP A 484 -14.91 -4.27 -18.61
C ASP A 484 -14.48 -4.73 -20.01
N GLU A 485 -14.24 -6.04 -20.13
CA GLU A 485 -13.88 -6.83 -21.32
C GLU A 485 -14.94 -6.81 -22.46
N ASN A 486 -15.84 -5.82 -22.49
CA ASN A 486 -16.99 -5.79 -23.38
C ASN A 486 -16.83 -4.91 -24.63
N ASP A 487 -15.59 -4.64 -25.04
CA ASP A 487 -15.35 -4.01 -26.35
C ASP A 487 -15.83 -4.90 -27.52
N GLU A 488 -15.87 -6.23 -27.36
CA GLU A 488 -16.51 -7.13 -28.34
C GLU A 488 -18.04 -6.98 -28.37
N GLU A 489 -18.69 -6.72 -27.23
CA GLU A 489 -20.14 -6.52 -27.17
C GLU A 489 -20.54 -5.13 -27.68
N ARG A 490 -19.71 -4.10 -27.44
CA ARG A 490 -19.82 -2.79 -28.10
C ARG A 490 -19.63 -2.87 -29.61
N GLN A 491 -18.69 -3.68 -30.09
CA GLN A 491 -18.51 -3.92 -31.53
C GLN A 491 -19.66 -4.72 -32.15
N ARG A 492 -20.28 -5.64 -31.41
CA ARG A 492 -21.50 -6.35 -31.86
C ARG A 492 -22.72 -5.42 -31.94
N LEU A 493 -22.89 -4.53 -30.97
CA LEU A 493 -23.99 -3.56 -30.95
C LEU A 493 -23.83 -2.44 -31.98
N THR A 494 -22.59 -2.09 -32.37
CA THR A 494 -22.31 -1.13 -33.44
C THR A 494 -22.20 -1.77 -34.84
N GLY A 495 -21.92 -3.08 -34.92
CA GLY A 495 -21.73 -3.82 -36.16
C GLY A 495 -23.01 -4.26 -36.89
N GLN A 496 -24.19 -4.08 -36.31
CA GLN A 496 -25.47 -4.51 -36.91
C GLN A 496 -26.29 -3.40 -37.60
N GLN A 497 -25.68 -2.29 -38.01
CA GLN A 497 -26.28 -1.37 -38.99
C GLN A 497 -25.52 -1.37 -40.32
N LYS A 498 -25.67 -2.47 -41.06
CA LYS A 498 -25.46 -2.50 -42.51
C LYS A 498 -26.78 -2.79 -43.19
N THR A 499 -27.66 -1.78 -43.20
CA THR A 499 -28.75 -1.70 -44.17
C THR A 499 -28.74 -0.31 -44.79
N THR A 500 -28.42 -0.32 -46.08
CA THR A 500 -28.67 0.68 -47.12
C THR A 500 -29.82 1.66 -46.83
N GLY A 501 -29.54 2.96 -46.91
CA GLY A 501 -30.56 4.00 -46.93
C GLY A 501 -29.97 5.40 -46.89
N ASN A 502 -30.05 6.11 -48.01
CA ASN A 502 -29.66 7.50 -48.16
C ASN A 502 -30.43 8.45 -47.22
N ASN A 503 -29.76 9.56 -46.91
CA ASN A 503 -30.27 10.87 -46.52
C ASN A 503 -30.68 11.15 -45.06
N THR A 504 -30.05 12.24 -44.59
CA THR A 504 -30.50 13.31 -43.68
C THR A 504 -30.34 13.19 -42.15
N ASN A 505 -29.66 14.23 -41.66
CA ASN A 505 -29.78 14.93 -40.38
C ASN A 505 -28.80 14.62 -39.21
N ASN A 506 -27.83 15.54 -39.10
CA ASN A 506 -26.98 15.83 -37.95
C ASN A 506 -27.79 16.25 -36.71
N ASN A 507 -28.26 15.31 -35.88
CA ASN A 507 -28.82 15.65 -34.55
C ASN A 507 -28.37 14.75 -33.39
N ASN A 508 -27.42 13.83 -33.58
CA ASN A 508 -27.04 12.88 -32.52
C ASN A 508 -25.87 13.33 -31.62
N GLN A 509 -25.24 14.48 -31.88
CA GLN A 509 -24.19 15.02 -31.01
C GLN A 509 -24.71 15.87 -29.84
N SER A 510 -25.98 16.33 -29.86
CA SER A 510 -26.53 17.16 -28.77
C SER A 510 -26.94 16.35 -27.54
N HIS A 511 -27.27 15.05 -27.68
CA HIS A 511 -27.69 14.22 -26.55
C HIS A 511 -26.55 13.83 -25.59
N GLN A 512 -25.31 13.69 -26.09
CA GLN A 512 -24.16 13.37 -25.22
C GLN A 512 -23.70 14.60 -24.42
N THR A 513 -23.74 15.79 -25.02
CA THR A 513 -23.36 17.05 -24.34
C THR A 513 -24.42 17.50 -23.33
N LEU A 514 -25.71 17.26 -23.60
CA LEU A 514 -26.81 17.56 -22.67
C LEU A 514 -26.82 16.62 -21.45
N PHE A 515 -26.38 15.37 -21.60
CA PHE A 515 -26.26 14.42 -20.49
C PHE A 515 -25.19 14.86 -19.48
N LEU A 516 -24.05 15.37 -19.96
CA LEU A 516 -22.98 15.88 -19.11
C LEU A 516 -23.32 17.22 -18.45
N LEU A 517 -24.10 18.09 -19.11
CA LEU A 517 -24.53 19.38 -18.54
C LEU A 517 -25.69 19.25 -17.53
N ASN A 518 -26.61 18.30 -17.70
CA ASN A 518 -27.68 18.05 -16.72
C ASN A 518 -27.20 17.33 -15.45
N LEU A 519 -26.04 16.68 -15.49
CA LEU A 519 -25.42 16.12 -14.31
C LEU A 519 -25.11 17.24 -13.29
N ASP A 520 -24.56 18.36 -13.73
CA ASP A 520 -24.13 19.49 -12.88
C ASP A 520 -25.29 20.22 -12.16
N GLU A 521 -26.43 20.42 -12.81
CA GLU A 521 -27.61 21.06 -12.17
C GLU A 521 -28.33 20.14 -11.17
N SER A 522 -28.35 18.82 -11.43
CA SER A 522 -28.89 17.84 -10.48
C SER A 522 -28.02 17.69 -9.21
N VAL A 523 -26.75 18.13 -9.27
CA VAL A 523 -25.76 18.05 -8.18
C VAL A 523 -26.01 19.14 -7.12
N ASN A 524 -26.21 20.39 -7.52
CA ASN A 524 -26.43 21.50 -6.58
C ASN A 524 -27.77 21.41 -5.84
N TYR A 525 -28.78 20.77 -6.45
CA TYR A 525 -30.11 20.63 -5.85
C TYR A 525 -30.13 19.65 -4.65
N ASN A 526 -29.17 18.74 -4.54
CA ASN A 526 -29.16 17.68 -3.52
C ASN A 526 -28.70 18.16 -2.13
N ILE A 527 -27.88 19.22 -2.04
CA ILE A 527 -27.37 19.75 -0.76
C ILE A 527 -28.40 20.71 -0.13
N GLN A 528 -28.96 21.63 -0.91
CA GLN A 528 -30.03 22.52 -0.44
C GLN A 528 -31.33 21.76 -0.17
N SER A 529 -31.65 20.71 -0.93
CA SER A 529 -32.85 19.91 -0.64
C SER A 529 -32.68 19.03 0.61
N ARG A 530 -31.46 18.53 0.94
CA ARG A 530 -31.19 17.78 2.18
C ARG A 530 -31.44 18.61 3.44
N GLN A 531 -30.92 19.84 3.50
CA GLN A 531 -31.15 20.74 4.64
C GLN A 531 -32.60 21.23 4.69
N ASN A 532 -33.23 21.48 3.54
CA ASN A 532 -34.61 21.94 3.50
C ASN A 532 -35.66 20.81 3.71
N LEU A 533 -35.33 19.54 3.49
CA LEU A 533 -36.22 18.39 3.72
C LEU A 533 -36.36 18.03 5.20
N ASP A 534 -35.25 18.02 5.95
CA ASP A 534 -35.27 17.75 7.40
C ASP A 534 -36.06 18.85 8.14
N ILE A 535 -36.00 20.10 7.66
CA ILE A 535 -36.73 21.23 8.26
C ILE A 535 -38.23 21.21 7.89
N LYS A 536 -38.62 20.83 6.66
CA LYS A 536 -40.03 20.94 6.22
C LYS A 536 -40.90 19.71 6.43
N THR A 537 -40.35 18.51 6.49
CA THR A 537 -41.20 17.29 6.50
C THR A 537 -41.44 16.72 7.89
N GLY A 538 -40.69 17.14 8.91
CA GLY A 538 -40.77 16.59 10.28
C GLY A 538 -40.50 15.08 10.38
N LYS A 539 -40.26 14.41 9.25
CA LYS A 539 -39.90 13.01 9.13
C LYS A 539 -38.41 12.99 8.89
N THR A 540 -37.66 12.63 9.92
CA THR A 540 -36.24 12.32 9.80
C THR A 540 -36.10 11.30 8.69
N PHE A 541 -35.49 11.68 7.57
CA PHE A 541 -35.03 10.70 6.60
C PHE A 541 -34.11 9.78 7.42
N ARG A 542 -34.49 8.51 7.62
CA ARG A 542 -33.70 7.58 8.45
C ARG A 542 -32.26 7.69 7.96
N ARG A 543 -31.40 8.31 8.78
CA ARG A 543 -29.97 8.50 8.51
C ARG A 543 -29.26 7.16 8.32
N ASP A 544 -29.96 6.06 8.56
CA ASP A 544 -29.46 4.70 8.67
C ASP A 544 -29.34 3.98 7.33
N SER A 545 -29.51 4.64 6.17
CA SER A 545 -29.23 3.97 4.89
C SER A 545 -27.73 3.75 4.78
N PRO A 546 -27.21 2.51 4.93
CA PRO A 546 -25.79 2.29 5.14
C PRO A 546 -24.95 2.62 3.90
N LEU A 547 -25.57 2.71 2.73
CA LEU A 547 -24.95 3.11 1.46
C LEU A 547 -24.82 4.63 1.29
N ILE A 548 -25.67 5.42 1.94
CA ILE A 548 -25.51 6.89 1.91
C ILE A 548 -24.39 7.31 2.86
N ASN A 549 -24.07 6.45 3.84
CA ASN A 549 -23.00 6.66 4.82
C ASN A 549 -21.77 5.76 4.57
N SER A 550 -21.71 5.01 3.46
CA SER A 550 -20.57 4.16 3.13
C SER A 550 -19.47 5.00 2.48
N ASN A 551 -18.90 5.92 3.23
CA ASN A 551 -17.70 6.60 2.77
C ASN A 551 -16.55 5.57 2.64
N PRO A 552 -15.53 5.82 1.80
CA PRO A 552 -14.42 4.91 1.63
C PRO A 552 -13.75 4.57 2.96
N THR A 553 -13.19 3.36 3.06
CA THR A 553 -12.42 2.95 4.24
C THR A 553 -11.08 3.67 4.31
N PHE A 554 -10.62 3.95 5.53
CA PHE A 554 -9.30 4.52 5.76
C PHE A 554 -8.23 3.45 5.52
N ARG A 555 -7.73 3.34 4.28
CA ARG A 555 -6.71 2.35 3.87
C ARG A 555 -5.34 2.70 4.42
N THR A 556 -4.94 2.04 5.49
CA THR A 556 -3.74 2.39 6.27
C THR A 556 -2.47 1.75 5.75
N GLY A 557 -2.51 0.56 5.14
CA GLY A 557 -1.32 -0.04 4.50
C GLY A 557 -0.72 0.89 3.45
N LEU A 558 -1.57 1.49 2.61
CA LEU A 558 -1.18 2.50 1.63
C LEU A 558 -0.52 3.73 2.28
N ARG A 559 -1.10 4.21 3.39
CA ARG A 559 -0.62 5.40 4.10
C ARG A 559 0.71 5.16 4.81
N TYR A 560 0.89 3.98 5.40
CA TYR A 560 2.18 3.54 5.94
C TYR A 560 3.23 3.41 4.85
N ALA A 561 2.89 2.87 3.68
CA ALA A 561 3.82 2.78 2.56
C ALA A 561 4.28 4.16 2.09
N LYS A 562 3.37 5.13 1.99
CA LYS A 562 3.70 6.54 1.70
C LYS A 562 4.64 7.13 2.75
N LEU A 563 4.33 6.94 4.03
CA LEU A 563 5.17 7.43 5.13
C LEU A 563 6.57 6.81 5.10
N LEU A 564 6.67 5.49 4.95
CA LEU A 564 7.95 4.78 4.84
C LEU A 564 8.77 5.31 3.69
N PHE A 565 8.13 5.56 2.57
CA PHE A 565 8.79 6.14 1.43
C PHE A 565 9.30 7.56 1.71
N SER A 566 8.50 8.43 2.34
CA SER A 566 8.94 9.77 2.74
C SER A 566 10.18 9.70 3.62
N ILE A 567 10.18 8.80 4.60
CA ILE A 567 11.30 8.59 5.52
C ILE A 567 12.51 8.08 4.74
N PHE A 568 12.35 7.05 3.91
CA PHE A 568 13.40 6.49 3.08
C PHE A 568 14.07 7.56 2.21
N LEU A 569 13.31 8.31 1.43
CA LEU A 569 13.84 9.31 0.51
C LEU A 569 14.53 10.47 1.25
N SER A 570 13.93 10.95 2.34
CA SER A 570 14.48 12.08 3.10
C SER A 570 15.70 11.70 3.96
N THR A 571 15.87 10.42 4.30
CA THR A 571 17.07 9.92 4.99
C THR A 571 18.17 9.54 4.02
N ILE A 572 17.93 8.64 3.06
CA ILE A 572 19.01 7.98 2.30
C ILE A 572 19.98 8.93 1.57
N VAL A 573 19.53 10.13 1.18
CA VAL A 573 20.36 11.14 0.49
C VAL A 573 20.68 12.35 1.39
N SER A 574 20.27 12.36 2.67
CA SER A 574 20.46 13.52 3.55
C SER A 574 21.93 13.86 3.79
N ALA A 575 22.80 12.85 3.80
CA ALA A 575 24.24 13.03 3.95
C ALA A 575 24.83 13.90 2.83
N GLY A 576 24.39 13.69 1.58
CA GLY A 576 24.83 14.48 0.42
C GLY A 576 24.02 15.76 0.21
N LEU A 577 22.80 15.80 0.74
CA LEU A 577 21.86 16.90 0.57
C LEU A 577 21.14 17.23 1.90
N PRO A 578 21.77 18.07 2.73
CA PRO A 578 21.30 18.40 4.09
C PRO A 578 19.92 19.08 4.15
N LEU A 579 19.40 19.55 3.00
CA LEU A 579 18.06 20.14 2.88
C LEU A 579 16.93 19.09 2.95
N LEU A 580 17.20 17.83 2.60
CA LEU A 580 16.15 16.80 2.48
C LEU A 580 15.42 16.48 3.78
N PRO A 581 16.06 16.37 4.95
CA PRO A 581 15.34 16.15 6.20
C PRO A 581 14.29 17.22 6.50
N LEU A 582 14.56 18.49 6.15
CA LEU A 582 13.60 19.58 6.32
C LEU A 582 12.37 19.38 5.40
N LEU A 583 12.63 19.06 4.14
CA LEU A 583 11.58 18.76 3.17
C LEU A 583 10.75 17.52 3.58
N GLY A 584 11.41 16.49 4.10
CA GLY A 584 10.78 15.31 4.67
C GLY A 584 9.89 15.65 5.87
N ALA A 585 10.35 16.51 6.78
CA ALA A 585 9.56 16.99 7.90
C ALA A 585 8.30 17.74 7.43
N ILE A 586 8.44 18.70 6.50
CA ILE A 586 7.30 19.44 5.94
C ILE A 586 6.29 18.47 5.32
N GLN A 587 6.78 17.50 4.54
CA GLN A 587 5.94 16.53 3.88
C GLN A 587 5.16 15.65 4.88
N ILE A 588 5.83 15.09 5.89
CA ILE A 588 5.17 14.25 6.91
C ILE A 588 4.17 15.07 7.72
N GLY A 589 4.48 16.34 8.01
CA GLY A 589 3.57 17.27 8.67
C GLY A 589 2.30 17.55 7.86
N LEU A 590 2.45 17.80 6.55
CA LEU A 590 1.32 17.97 5.64
C LEU A 590 0.48 16.70 5.54
N GLN A 591 1.13 15.53 5.44
CA GLN A 591 0.45 14.23 5.43
C GLN A 591 -0.35 14.02 6.72
N TYR A 592 0.20 14.36 7.89
CA TYR A 592 -0.51 14.26 9.17
C TYR A 592 -1.79 15.12 9.18
N VAL A 593 -1.69 16.39 8.78
CA VAL A 593 -2.84 17.31 8.76
C VAL A 593 -3.91 16.82 7.77
N TYR A 594 -3.47 16.43 6.57
CA TYR A 594 -4.37 15.96 5.52
C TYR A 594 -5.06 14.66 5.91
N ASP A 595 -4.32 13.66 6.39
CA ASP A 595 -4.87 12.36 6.77
C ASP A 595 -5.85 12.48 7.93
N LYS A 596 -5.56 13.38 8.89
CA LYS A 596 -6.45 13.64 10.02
C LYS A 596 -7.75 14.28 9.55
N ASN A 597 -7.67 15.26 8.66
CA ASN A 597 -8.86 15.88 8.07
C ASN A 597 -9.69 14.88 7.27
N MET A 598 -9.04 14.01 6.49
CA MET A 598 -9.71 12.93 5.76
C MET A 598 -10.40 11.97 6.70
N LEU A 599 -9.74 11.56 7.78
CA LEU A 599 -10.33 10.66 8.76
C LEU A 599 -11.57 11.28 9.42
N LEU A 600 -11.48 12.53 9.86
CA LEU A 600 -12.56 13.21 10.60
C LEU A 600 -13.76 13.56 9.72
N LYS A 601 -13.54 13.93 8.45
CA LYS A 601 -14.60 14.47 7.57
C LYS A 601 -15.10 13.48 6.53
N TYR A 602 -14.20 12.66 6.00
CA TYR A 602 -14.48 11.87 4.81
C TYR A 602 -14.64 10.40 5.14
N HIS A 603 -13.79 9.81 5.97
CA HIS A 603 -13.89 8.37 6.19
C HIS A 603 -15.05 8.04 7.13
N SER A 604 -15.82 7.02 6.74
CA SER A 604 -16.98 6.57 7.50
C SER A 604 -16.48 5.84 8.71
N TYR A 605 -16.84 6.34 9.89
CA TYR A 605 -16.61 5.63 11.13
C TYR A 605 -17.68 4.56 11.29
N ASN A 606 -17.47 3.39 10.69
CA ASN A 606 -18.30 2.22 10.94
C ASN A 606 -17.64 1.38 12.05
N GLU A 607 -18.19 1.46 13.26
CA GLU A 607 -17.72 0.73 14.45
C GLU A 607 -17.57 -0.78 14.17
N LYS A 608 -18.49 -1.38 13.39
CA LYS A 608 -18.40 -2.80 13.00
C LYS A 608 -17.29 -3.09 12.00
N GLN A 609 -16.83 -2.09 11.25
CA GLN A 609 -15.73 -2.20 10.28
C GLN A 609 -14.36 -1.90 10.94
N GLN A 610 -14.38 -1.09 12.00
CA GLN A 610 -13.25 -0.69 12.83
C GLN A 610 -12.71 -1.86 13.67
N VAL A 611 -13.59 -2.65 14.31
CA VAL A 611 -13.19 -3.92 14.95
C VAL A 611 -12.47 -4.85 13.94
N LYS A 612 -12.88 -4.85 12.66
CA LYS A 612 -12.19 -5.62 11.59
C LYS A 612 -10.80 -5.10 11.25
N LEU A 613 -10.48 -3.86 11.60
CA LEU A 613 -9.27 -3.14 11.19
C LEU A 613 -8.17 -3.18 12.27
N GLN A 614 -8.52 -3.41 13.54
CA GLN A 614 -7.63 -3.27 14.69
C GLN A 614 -6.39 -4.19 14.63
N GLU A 615 -6.56 -5.50 14.41
CA GLU A 615 -5.45 -6.45 14.35
C GLU A 615 -4.58 -6.24 13.09
N GLN A 616 -5.23 -5.96 11.96
CA GLN A 616 -4.58 -5.80 10.66
C GLN A 616 -3.54 -4.69 10.68
N LEU A 617 -3.95 -3.55 11.18
CA LEU A 617 -3.17 -2.33 11.22
C LEU A 617 -2.00 -2.38 12.17
N LYS A 618 -2.15 -3.10 13.28
CA LYS A 618 -1.12 -3.24 14.28
C LYS A 618 0.08 -3.97 13.70
N SER A 619 -0.17 -5.09 13.02
CA SER A 619 0.89 -5.85 12.35
C SER A 619 1.59 -5.02 11.26
N VAL A 620 0.83 -4.23 10.50
CA VAL A 620 1.36 -3.33 9.46
C VAL A 620 2.21 -2.22 10.08
N GLY A 621 1.80 -1.63 11.20
CA GLY A 621 2.58 -0.61 11.92
C GLY A 621 3.89 -1.17 12.50
N ILE A 622 3.87 -2.39 13.03
CA ILE A 622 5.10 -3.06 13.51
C ILE A 622 6.04 -3.37 12.34
N ILE A 623 5.52 -3.89 11.22
CA ILE A 623 6.31 -4.14 10.01
C ILE A 623 6.90 -2.82 9.50
N THR A 624 6.12 -1.74 9.51
CA THR A 624 6.57 -0.39 9.16
C THR A 624 7.76 0.02 10.03
N LEU A 625 7.66 -0.08 11.35
CA LEU A 625 8.80 0.22 12.22
C LEU A 625 10.04 -0.61 11.88
N LYS A 626 9.89 -1.90 11.55
CA LYS A 626 11.02 -2.75 11.12
C LYS A 626 11.70 -2.24 9.84
N PHE A 627 10.92 -1.82 8.84
CA PHE A 627 11.48 -1.27 7.60
C PHE A 627 12.26 0.03 7.84
N ILE A 628 11.85 0.88 8.79
CA ILE A 628 12.59 2.10 9.09
C ILE A 628 14.02 1.78 9.58
N HIS A 629 14.19 0.72 10.38
CA HIS A 629 15.53 0.30 10.83
C HIS A 629 16.43 -0.07 9.64
N PHE A 630 15.87 -0.78 8.65
CA PHE A 630 16.59 -1.12 7.42
C PHE A 630 16.99 0.13 6.63
N PHE A 631 16.11 1.13 6.54
CA PHE A 631 16.43 2.39 5.86
C PHE A 631 17.54 3.17 6.54
N LEU A 632 17.64 3.15 7.88
CA LEU A 632 18.76 3.77 8.58
C LEU A 632 20.09 3.06 8.31
N VAL A 633 20.10 1.73 8.22
CA VAL A 633 21.32 1.00 7.83
C VAL A 633 21.72 1.36 6.40
N LEU A 634 20.76 1.43 5.49
CA LEU A 634 21.03 1.81 4.11
C LEU A 634 21.51 3.27 4.01
N HIS A 635 20.91 4.18 4.78
CA HIS A 635 21.37 5.56 4.93
C HIS A 635 22.84 5.62 5.32
N LEU A 636 23.27 4.89 6.36
CA LEU A 636 24.68 4.86 6.77
C LEU A 636 25.62 4.35 5.70
N ILE A 637 25.21 3.35 4.91
CA ILE A 637 25.99 2.88 3.77
C ILE A 637 26.20 4.03 2.78
N PHE A 638 25.12 4.77 2.46
CA PHE A 638 25.20 5.93 1.59
C PHE A 638 26.00 7.08 2.20
N SER A 639 25.86 7.37 3.50
CA SER A 639 26.66 8.37 4.21
C SER A 639 28.14 8.03 4.15
N VAL A 640 28.52 6.78 4.44
CA VAL A 640 29.91 6.32 4.36
C VAL A 640 30.45 6.48 2.94
N LEU A 641 29.65 6.14 1.91
CA LEU A 641 30.04 6.33 0.52
C LEU A 641 30.22 7.81 0.16
N ILE A 642 29.28 8.68 0.56
CA ILE A 642 29.31 10.11 0.25
C ILE A 642 30.49 10.79 0.96
N TYR A 643 30.60 10.65 2.27
CA TYR A 643 31.68 11.30 3.03
C TYR A 643 33.06 10.65 2.80
N GLY A 644 33.08 9.37 2.43
CA GLY A 644 34.32 8.64 2.16
C GLY A 644 34.90 8.85 0.76
N TYR A 645 34.12 9.37 -0.19
CA TYR A 645 34.57 9.53 -1.57
C TYR A 645 35.17 10.93 -1.78
N PRO A 646 36.50 11.07 -1.96
CA PRO A 646 37.17 12.36 -1.93
C PRO A 646 36.87 13.24 -3.15
N TYR A 647 36.42 12.65 -4.26
CA TYR A 647 36.16 13.38 -5.51
C TYR A 647 34.80 14.09 -5.54
N ILE A 648 33.97 13.94 -4.50
CA ILE A 648 32.70 14.67 -4.39
C ILE A 648 32.94 16.16 -4.20
N TYR A 649 34.05 16.50 -3.55
CA TYR A 649 34.34 17.84 -3.08
C TYR A 649 35.19 18.63 -4.09
N THR A 650 35.03 19.95 -4.08
CA THR A 650 35.70 20.85 -5.02
C THR A 650 37.17 21.06 -4.64
N GLN A 651 38.09 20.77 -5.57
CA GLN A 651 39.53 21.02 -5.38
C GLN A 651 39.97 22.43 -5.83
N ASN A 652 39.04 23.26 -6.33
CA ASN A 652 39.39 24.46 -7.11
C ASN A 652 39.81 25.68 -6.27
N GLY A 653 39.80 25.59 -4.95
CA GLY A 653 40.21 26.69 -4.06
C GLY A 653 41.63 26.52 -3.55
N MET A 654 42.62 27.05 -4.28
CA MET A 654 44.01 27.25 -3.85
C MET A 654 44.84 25.99 -3.61
N GLY A 655 45.69 25.65 -4.60
CA GLY A 655 47.08 25.29 -4.33
C GLY A 655 47.34 24.26 -3.23
N ILE A 656 46.49 23.23 -3.11
CA ILE A 656 46.90 21.99 -2.44
C ILE A 656 47.98 21.41 -3.35
N SER A 657 49.21 21.81 -3.05
CA SER A 657 50.40 21.52 -3.83
C SER A 657 50.52 20.01 -4.04
N GLN A 658 51.25 19.63 -5.07
CA GLN A 658 51.69 18.27 -5.35
C GLN A 658 52.40 17.56 -4.15
N ASP A 659 52.58 18.22 -3.01
CA ASP A 659 53.15 17.66 -1.77
C ASP A 659 52.18 16.74 -1.00
N TRP A 660 50.91 16.61 -1.41
CA TRP A 660 50.00 15.56 -0.92
C TRP A 660 50.36 14.13 -1.41
N ASN A 661 51.56 13.94 -1.98
CA ASN A 661 52.15 12.64 -2.29
C ASN A 661 52.49 11.80 -1.05
N ASP A 662 52.39 12.37 0.16
CA ASP A 662 52.52 11.60 1.40
C ASP A 662 51.25 10.77 1.64
N SER A 663 51.22 9.61 0.99
CA SER A 663 50.15 8.61 1.00
C SER A 663 49.65 8.23 2.40
N SER A 664 50.48 8.40 3.44
CA SER A 664 50.18 8.14 4.85
C SER A 664 49.17 9.13 5.43
N ASN A 665 49.34 10.44 5.21
CA ASN A 665 48.42 11.47 5.73
C ASN A 665 47.06 11.42 5.02
N LYS A 666 47.06 11.09 3.72
CA LYS A 666 45.84 10.90 2.93
C LYS A 666 45.01 9.72 3.43
N LEU A 667 45.65 8.62 3.83
CA LEU A 667 44.97 7.45 4.39
C LEU A 667 44.46 7.71 5.81
N LEU A 668 45.27 8.34 6.67
CA LEU A 668 44.90 8.68 8.05
C LEU A 668 43.72 9.64 8.10
N TYR A 669 43.70 10.66 7.24
CA TYR A 669 42.57 11.59 7.12
C TYR A 669 41.31 10.87 6.62
N LYS A 670 41.42 10.05 5.57
CA LYS A 670 40.31 9.22 5.05
C LYS A 670 39.76 8.24 6.08
N LEU A 671 40.63 7.63 6.89
CA LEU A 671 40.23 6.75 7.97
C LEU A 671 39.56 7.56 9.08
N SER A 672 40.13 8.67 9.54
CA SER A 672 39.58 9.44 10.66
C SER A 672 38.19 10.02 10.38
N THR A 673 37.90 10.38 9.13
CA THR A 673 36.61 10.96 8.74
C THR A 673 35.50 9.92 8.60
N VAL A 674 35.85 8.70 8.19
CA VAL A 674 34.89 7.62 7.95
C VAL A 674 34.75 6.67 9.15
N ILE A 675 35.72 6.66 10.08
CA ILE A 675 35.69 5.84 11.30
C ILE A 675 34.42 6.08 12.13
N PRO A 676 33.97 7.32 12.43
CA PRO A 676 32.77 7.53 13.23
C PRO A 676 31.52 6.92 12.58
N LEU A 677 31.35 7.11 11.27
CA LEU A 677 30.22 6.56 10.51
C LEU A 677 30.31 5.04 10.38
N THR A 678 31.51 4.49 10.17
CA THR A 678 31.73 3.04 10.06
C THR A 678 31.49 2.35 11.41
N LEU A 679 31.98 2.94 12.50
CA LEU A 679 31.76 2.44 13.85
C LEU A 679 30.27 2.52 14.21
N LEU A 680 29.61 3.63 13.89
CA LEU A 680 28.16 3.76 14.03
C LEU A 680 27.41 2.71 13.19
N PHE A 681 27.82 2.48 11.94
CA PHE A 681 27.26 1.44 11.07
C PHE A 681 27.39 0.06 11.71
N VAL A 682 28.58 -0.32 12.20
CA VAL A 682 28.79 -1.60 12.89
C VAL A 682 27.92 -1.70 14.13
N ILE A 683 27.85 -0.66 14.97
CA ILE A 683 26.99 -0.63 16.16
C ILE A 683 25.53 -0.81 15.77
N LEU A 684 25.04 -0.11 14.73
CA LEU A 684 23.66 -0.17 14.32
C LEU A 684 23.29 -1.50 13.65
N VAL A 685 24.20 -2.11 12.89
CA VAL A 685 24.03 -3.47 12.36
C VAL A 685 23.97 -4.48 13.50
N VAL A 686 24.87 -4.39 14.48
CA VAL A 686 24.85 -5.27 15.66
C VAL A 686 23.57 -5.06 16.47
N ALA A 687 23.17 -3.82 16.72
CA ALA A 687 21.93 -3.48 17.42
C ALA A 687 20.69 -3.97 16.66
N LEU A 688 20.69 -3.89 15.32
CA LEU A 688 19.64 -4.42 14.47
C LEU A 688 19.60 -5.96 14.50
N ILE A 689 20.75 -6.63 14.48
CA ILE A 689 20.81 -8.09 14.64
C ILE A 689 20.29 -8.48 16.03
N ILE A 690 20.72 -7.80 17.09
CA ILE A 690 20.20 -8.01 18.46
C ILE A 690 18.70 -7.79 18.46
N ASP A 691 18.20 -6.71 17.90
CA ASP A 691 16.78 -6.42 17.84
C ASP A 691 16.00 -7.50 17.03
N LEU A 692 16.51 -7.94 15.88
CA LEU A 692 15.90 -9.01 15.08
C LEU A 692 15.90 -10.35 15.81
N VAL A 693 17.00 -10.69 16.48
CA VAL A 693 17.16 -11.95 17.23
C VAL A 693 16.31 -11.93 18.50
N PHE A 694 16.49 -10.94 19.37
CA PHE A 694 15.78 -10.88 20.65
C PHE A 694 14.28 -10.68 20.47
N PHE A 695 13.83 -9.76 19.61
CA PHE A 695 12.40 -9.57 19.43
C PHE A 695 11.78 -10.59 18.45
N GLY A 696 12.55 -11.15 17.52
CA GLY A 696 12.09 -12.24 16.66
C GLY A 696 11.84 -13.51 17.46
N ILE A 697 12.72 -13.84 18.40
CA ILE A 697 12.60 -15.02 19.27
C ILE A 697 11.57 -14.79 20.37
N ASN A 698 11.56 -13.61 21.01
CA ASN A 698 10.71 -13.36 22.17
C ASN A 698 9.22 -13.16 21.82
N ASN A 699 8.90 -12.74 20.59
CA ASN A 699 7.51 -12.69 20.11
C ASN A 699 6.86 -14.09 20.02
N ASN A 700 7.65 -15.17 19.92
CA ASN A 700 7.11 -16.53 19.91
C ASN A 700 6.94 -17.15 21.30
N TRP A 701 7.51 -16.56 22.36
CA TRP A 701 7.79 -17.33 23.57
C TRP A 701 7.17 -16.85 24.88
N LYS A 702 6.50 -15.68 24.97
CA LYS A 702 6.23 -15.19 26.34
C LYS A 702 5.11 -14.16 26.59
N ILE A 703 4.03 -14.16 25.82
CA ILE A 703 2.86 -13.35 26.19
C ILE A 703 1.68 -14.25 26.58
N GLN A 704 1.60 -14.52 27.89
CA GLN A 704 0.35 -14.69 28.66
C GLN A 704 -0.51 -15.97 28.49
N SER A 705 0.08 -17.17 28.37
CA SER A 705 -0.69 -18.40 28.67
C SER A 705 -0.98 -18.52 30.18
N ASP A 706 -0.02 -18.14 31.03
CA ASP A 706 -0.04 -18.59 32.43
C ASP A 706 -0.88 -17.73 33.40
N GLN A 707 -1.22 -16.48 33.04
CA GLN A 707 -2.04 -15.60 33.89
C GLN A 707 -3.47 -15.36 33.36
N ILE A 708 -3.79 -15.78 32.13
CA ILE A 708 -5.13 -15.59 31.54
C ILE A 708 -6.01 -16.85 31.72
N GLY A 709 -5.41 -18.02 31.94
CA GLY A 709 -6.12 -19.30 31.98
C GLY A 709 -7.10 -19.50 33.14
N GLN A 710 -6.94 -18.80 34.27
CA GLN A 710 -7.75 -19.09 35.48
C GLN A 710 -9.07 -18.28 35.58
N ASP A 711 -9.16 -17.09 34.99
CA ASP A 711 -10.38 -16.25 35.10
C ASP A 711 -11.30 -16.29 33.86
N VAL A 712 -10.85 -16.88 32.74
CA VAL A 712 -11.55 -16.75 31.44
C VAL A 712 -12.44 -17.96 31.10
N SER A 713 -12.21 -19.14 31.68
CA SER A 713 -13.00 -20.34 31.32
C SER A 713 -14.49 -20.22 31.65
N GLN A 714 -14.87 -19.37 32.62
CA GLN A 714 -16.28 -19.10 32.94
C GLN A 714 -16.99 -18.19 31.93
N ASN A 715 -16.27 -17.55 31.00
CA ASN A 715 -16.82 -16.47 30.18
C ASN A 715 -16.99 -16.81 28.69
N LEU A 716 -16.59 -18.02 28.25
CA LEU A 716 -16.76 -18.42 26.85
C LEU A 716 -18.23 -18.66 26.51
N GLU A 717 -18.98 -19.33 27.39
CA GLU A 717 -20.41 -19.54 27.16
C GLU A 717 -21.17 -18.20 27.12
N ASP A 718 -20.80 -17.25 27.99
CA ASP A 718 -21.36 -15.89 27.99
C ASP A 718 -20.97 -15.10 26.73
N HIS A 719 -19.72 -15.22 26.26
CA HIS A 719 -19.30 -14.59 25.00
C HIS A 719 -19.99 -15.21 23.78
N VAL A 720 -20.10 -16.54 23.73
CA VAL A 720 -20.81 -17.26 22.67
C VAL A 720 -22.29 -16.90 22.71
N ALA A 721 -22.90 -16.78 23.90
CA ALA A 721 -24.27 -16.32 24.07
C ALA A 721 -24.46 -14.86 23.61
N MET A 722 -23.56 -13.96 23.98
CA MET A 722 -23.57 -12.56 23.57
C MET A 722 -23.40 -12.43 22.04
N LEU A 723 -22.51 -13.21 21.43
CA LEU A 723 -22.32 -13.26 19.98
C LEU A 723 -23.56 -13.83 19.26
N LYS A 724 -24.19 -14.89 19.82
CA LYS A 724 -25.49 -15.42 19.35
C LYS A 724 -26.57 -14.34 19.41
N GLU A 725 -26.63 -13.59 20.49
CA GLU A 725 -27.62 -12.53 20.70
C GLU A 725 -27.39 -11.32 19.78
N GLN A 726 -26.13 -11.01 19.45
CA GLN A 726 -25.75 -9.99 18.46
C GLN A 726 -25.97 -10.43 17.01
N GLY A 727 -26.51 -11.63 16.76
CA GLY A 727 -26.77 -12.17 15.42
C GLY A 727 -25.50 -12.46 14.62
N SER A 728 -24.35 -12.54 15.31
CA SER A 728 -23.02 -12.57 14.74
C SER A 728 -22.26 -13.75 15.35
N ALA A 729 -22.16 -14.85 14.59
CA ALA A 729 -21.05 -15.81 14.63
C ALA A 729 -21.27 -17.28 15.07
N VAL A 730 -22.49 -17.83 15.24
CA VAL A 730 -22.60 -19.27 15.62
C VAL A 730 -23.14 -20.21 14.54
N SER A 731 -23.01 -19.76 13.31
CA SER A 731 -22.75 -20.59 12.14
C SER A 731 -22.63 -19.63 10.98
N TYR A 732 -21.74 -19.89 10.04
CA TYR A 732 -21.85 -19.26 8.72
C TYR A 732 -23.07 -19.85 7.97
N ASN A 733 -24.22 -19.91 8.64
CA ASN A 733 -25.50 -20.17 8.03
C ASN A 733 -25.86 -18.87 7.33
N LEU A 734 -25.57 -18.82 6.03
CA LEU A 734 -25.91 -17.73 5.12
C LEU A 734 -27.35 -17.19 5.32
N LYS A 735 -28.27 -17.96 5.93
CA LYS A 735 -29.63 -17.54 6.33
C LYS A 735 -29.70 -16.41 7.37
N HIS A 736 -28.63 -16.17 8.15
CA HIS A 736 -28.63 -15.18 9.23
C HIS A 736 -27.90 -13.87 8.88
N HIS A 737 -27.27 -13.79 7.73
CA HIS A 737 -26.66 -12.55 7.25
C HIS A 737 -27.70 -11.74 6.45
N ASP A 738 -28.01 -10.51 6.86
CA ASP A 738 -29.04 -9.68 6.20
C ASP A 738 -28.79 -9.50 4.68
N GLU A 739 -27.53 -9.55 4.22
CA GLU A 739 -27.20 -9.48 2.79
C GLU A 739 -27.51 -10.76 2.00
N PHE A 740 -27.51 -11.95 2.62
CA PHE A 740 -27.72 -13.24 1.94
C PHE A 740 -29.03 -13.95 2.33
N ARG A 741 -29.67 -13.48 3.41
CA ARG A 741 -30.93 -14.02 3.94
C ARG A 741 -32.05 -13.95 2.91
N ASP A 742 -32.20 -12.82 2.22
CA ASP A 742 -33.22 -12.65 1.19
C ASP A 742 -33.00 -13.61 0.00
N ILE A 743 -31.73 -13.83 -0.37
CA ILE A 743 -31.34 -14.74 -1.47
C ILE A 743 -31.65 -16.20 -1.11
N LEU A 744 -31.36 -16.62 0.12
CA LEU A 744 -31.66 -17.99 0.55
C LEU A 744 -33.15 -18.26 0.78
N LEU A 745 -33.88 -17.25 1.27
CA LEU A 745 -35.33 -17.35 1.41
C LEU A 745 -36.02 -17.44 0.04
N SER A 746 -35.53 -16.70 -0.96
CA SER A 746 -36.05 -16.79 -2.33
C SER A 746 -35.73 -18.14 -2.99
N GLN A 747 -34.51 -18.66 -2.84
CA GLN A 747 -34.16 -20.01 -3.34
C GLN A 747 -35.00 -21.11 -2.68
N LYS A 748 -35.24 -21.02 -1.36
CA LYS A 748 -36.12 -21.96 -0.65
C LYS A 748 -37.57 -21.87 -1.15
N GLN A 749 -38.06 -20.67 -1.45
CA GLN A 749 -39.40 -20.49 -2.03
C GLN A 749 -39.50 -21.02 -3.46
N GLU A 750 -38.47 -20.88 -4.29
CA GLU A 750 -38.43 -21.44 -5.64
C GLU A 750 -38.36 -22.98 -5.61
N SER A 751 -37.55 -23.56 -4.73
CA SER A 751 -37.53 -25.02 -4.49
C SER A 751 -38.90 -25.55 -4.06
N ILE A 752 -39.58 -24.86 -3.13
CA ILE A 752 -40.94 -25.22 -2.70
C ILE A 752 -41.94 -25.10 -3.85
N ARG A 753 -41.85 -24.05 -4.68
CA ARG A 753 -42.70 -23.89 -5.88
C ARG A 753 -42.45 -24.99 -6.91
N ALA A 754 -41.20 -25.35 -7.18
CA ALA A 754 -40.86 -26.43 -8.10
C ALA A 754 -41.43 -27.77 -7.62
N THR A 755 -41.32 -28.05 -6.32
CA THR A 755 -41.89 -29.25 -5.68
C THR A 755 -43.42 -29.25 -5.74
N LEU A 756 -44.06 -28.11 -5.43
CA LEU A 756 -45.53 -27.97 -5.54
C LEU A 756 -46.05 -28.09 -6.98
N ASN A 757 -45.28 -27.64 -7.97
CA ASN A 757 -45.63 -27.81 -9.38
C ASN A 757 -45.45 -29.26 -9.84
N GLN A 758 -44.48 -29.99 -9.30
CA GLN A 758 -44.35 -31.44 -9.49
C GLN A 758 -45.50 -32.22 -8.85
N PHE A 759 -46.04 -31.79 -7.71
CA PHE A 759 -47.24 -32.40 -7.11
C PHE A 759 -48.55 -32.04 -7.82
N LYS A 760 -48.55 -30.99 -8.64
CA LYS A 760 -49.71 -30.57 -9.45
C LYS A 760 -49.80 -31.27 -10.80
N HIS A 761 -48.70 -31.84 -11.28
CA HIS A 761 -48.64 -32.73 -12.44
C HIS A 761 -48.81 -34.17 -11.99
#